data_AF-A0A5V5I3B5-F1
#
_entry.id   AF-A0A5V5I3B5-F1
#
_cell.length_a   1.000
_cell.length_b   1.000
_cell.length_c   1.000
_cell.angle_alpha   90.00
_cell.angle_beta   90.00
_cell.angle_gamma   90.00
#
_symmetry.space_group_name_H-M   'P 1'
#
loop_
_entity.id
_entity.type
_entity.pdbx_description
1 polymer ?
#
loop_
_entity_poly.entity_id
_entity_poly.type
_entity_poly.pdbx_seq_one_letter_code
_entity_poly.pdbx_strand_id
1 'polypeptide(L)'
;MTWTHLPLGNKTSRFTQSALALMIASTLPAYAGTFNPRFLEDVPGIDQHVDLSMYESNKAEHLPGKYRVSVVVNEKKMESRTLEFKAATEAQRAKMGESLVPCLSRVQLEDMGVRIDSFPALKMAPPEACVAFDDIIPQAASHFDFADQTLIMSFPQAAMKQTARGTVPESQWDEGVNALLVDYNFSGSNASYDAHDSDTNYNSDSYYLNLRSGMNLGAWRLRNYSTWTRNDGNNTWDNIGTSLSRAIVPLKSQLTLGDTSTAGDIFDSVQMRGVQLTSDEEMLPDSQRGFAPVIRGIAKSNAEVTVEQNNYVIYRTFVQPGAFEINDLYPTSNSGDLTVTIKESDGSEQKFVQPFSSVALLQREGHLKYSLSAGEYRAGNYNSAEPKFGQLDAMYGLPYGFTVYGGAIFSDDYYSLAGGLGKNFGYIGAISIDVTQAKSKLANEENSEGQSYRFLYSKSFNSGTDFRLLGYKYSTSGYYTFQEATDVRSDADSSYSQYHKRSQIQGNVTQQLGAWGSVYFNVTQQDYWNDEGKQRSLNAGYNGRIGRVNYSIAYTWTKSPEWDESDRLLSFSMSIPLGRVWSNYHLTTDQHGRTNQQLGVSGTALEDHNLNYSVQEGYGSNGVGNSGSVNLDYQGGVGSASLGYNYNRDGQQVNYGLRGGVIAHSEGITLSQPLGESMAIISAPGARGAHVINNGGVEVDWMGNAVVPYLTPYRETEVSLRSDSLNNQVDLDTASVNVVPTRGAIVRARFDTRVGYRVLMNLTQANGKTVPFGATATLLDTTKESSSIVGEDGQLYISGMPEKGALQVNWGKDQAQQCRVAFTLPEQQDNTGVVMANAVCR
;
A
#
# COMPACT_ATOMS: atom_id res chain seq x y z
N MET A 1 -34.70 30.17 37.85
CA MET A 1 -35.72 31.21 38.09
C MET A 1 -37.02 30.69 37.48
N THR A 2 -37.83 29.96 38.26
CA THR A 2 -39.06 30.44 38.96
C THR A 2 -40.08 30.94 37.94
N TRP A 3 -41.28 30.34 37.82
CA TRP A 3 -42.30 30.30 38.86
C TRP A 3 -43.15 29.02 38.90
N THR A 4 -43.39 28.63 40.14
CA THR A 4 -44.34 27.68 40.71
C THR A 4 -45.78 28.20 40.75
N HIS A 5 -46.79 27.33 40.73
CA HIS A 5 -47.86 27.27 41.75
C HIS A 5 -48.67 25.94 41.71
N LEU A 6 -48.69 25.32 42.89
CA LEU A 6 -49.45 24.20 43.49
C LEU A 6 -50.96 24.54 43.71
N PRO A 7 -51.88 23.70 44.29
CA PRO A 7 -51.87 22.25 44.62
C PRO A 7 -53.25 21.49 44.56
N LEU A 8 -53.23 20.25 45.10
CA LEU A 8 -54.25 19.52 45.90
C LEU A 8 -55.32 18.65 45.20
N GLY A 9 -55.35 17.37 45.59
CA GLY A 9 -56.50 16.49 45.37
C GLY A 9 -56.30 15.00 45.68
N ASN A 10 -55.82 14.65 46.88
CA ASN A 10 -55.81 13.27 47.35
C ASN A 10 -57.26 12.83 47.68
N LYS A 11 -57.76 11.74 47.08
CA LYS A 11 -58.75 10.85 47.71
C LYS A 11 -58.74 9.47 47.05
N THR A 12 -58.18 8.53 47.80
CA THR A 12 -58.35 7.09 47.69
C THR A 12 -59.84 6.71 47.77
N SER A 13 -60.28 5.74 46.95
CA SER A 13 -61.11 4.59 47.39
C SER A 13 -61.88 3.93 46.23
N ARG A 14 -61.52 2.66 45.99
CA ARG A 14 -62.39 1.52 45.62
C ARG A 14 -62.94 1.47 44.18
N PHE A 15 -62.12 0.93 43.28
CA PHE A 15 -62.60 0.01 42.24
C PHE A 15 -62.28 -1.43 42.67
N THR A 16 -63.16 -1.98 43.50
CA THR A 16 -63.36 -3.43 43.58
C THR A 16 -64.17 -3.84 42.35
N GLN A 17 -63.78 -4.95 41.72
CA GLN A 17 -64.35 -5.58 40.51
C GLN A 17 -63.75 -5.17 39.16
N SER A 18 -62.45 -5.44 38.97
CA SER A 18 -61.87 -5.76 37.64
C SER A 18 -60.51 -6.49 37.69
N ALA A 19 -60.00 -6.86 38.87
CA ALA A 19 -58.82 -7.73 38.97
C ALA A 19 -59.13 -9.19 38.59
N LEU A 20 -60.38 -9.64 38.77
CA LEU A 20 -60.80 -10.98 38.37
C LEU A 20 -60.89 -11.12 36.84
N ALA A 21 -61.31 -10.06 36.13
CA ALA A 21 -61.34 -10.06 34.66
C ALA A 21 -59.93 -10.01 34.04
N LEU A 22 -58.99 -9.27 34.64
CA LEU A 22 -57.58 -9.27 34.21
C LEU A 22 -56.86 -10.57 34.56
N MET A 23 -57.17 -11.20 35.70
CA MET A 23 -56.63 -12.53 36.08
C MET A 23 -57.23 -13.66 35.25
N ILE A 24 -58.50 -13.58 34.84
CA ILE A 24 -59.12 -14.56 33.94
C ILE A 24 -58.56 -14.41 32.51
N ALA A 25 -58.23 -13.19 32.07
CA ALA A 25 -57.58 -12.96 30.79
C ALA A 25 -56.09 -13.38 30.77
N SER A 26 -55.40 -13.40 31.92
CA SER A 26 -54.01 -13.85 32.02
C SER A 26 -53.82 -15.33 32.40
N THR A 27 -54.91 -16.07 32.67
CA THR A 27 -54.87 -17.51 33.00
C THR A 27 -55.43 -18.41 31.90
N LEU A 28 -55.89 -17.84 30.78
CA LEU A 28 -56.17 -18.64 29.58
C LEU A 28 -54.87 -18.82 28.80
N PRO A 29 -54.32 -20.05 28.67
CA PRO A 29 -53.29 -20.30 27.69
C PRO A 29 -53.87 -19.90 26.32
N ALA A 30 -53.19 -18.99 25.62
CA ALA A 30 -53.41 -18.82 24.20
C ALA A 30 -53.02 -20.15 23.54
N TYR A 31 -54.01 -21.00 23.31
CA TYR A 31 -53.84 -22.12 22.39
C TYR A 31 -53.64 -21.52 21.01
N ALA A 32 -52.48 -21.80 20.41
CA ALA A 32 -52.28 -21.57 18.99
C ALA A 32 -53.46 -22.19 18.23
N GLY A 33 -54.01 -21.44 17.27
CA GLY A 33 -55.17 -21.89 16.51
C GLY A 33 -54.87 -23.23 15.85
N THR A 34 -55.60 -24.27 16.24
CA THR A 34 -55.58 -25.56 15.58
C THR A 34 -56.17 -25.38 14.18
N PHE A 35 -55.44 -25.84 13.16
CA PHE A 35 -55.92 -25.82 11.78
C PHE A 35 -57.15 -26.74 11.69
N ASN A 36 -58.29 -26.23 11.22
CA ASN A 36 -59.50 -27.04 11.11
C ASN A 36 -59.39 -27.98 9.89
N PRO A 37 -59.26 -29.31 10.07
CA PRO A 37 -59.03 -30.24 8.98
C PRO A 37 -60.18 -30.29 7.96
N ARG A 38 -61.38 -29.84 8.34
CA ARG A 38 -62.55 -29.74 7.44
C ARG A 38 -62.35 -28.83 6.23
N PHE A 39 -61.36 -27.92 6.27
CA PHE A 39 -61.01 -27.13 5.08
C PHE A 39 -60.33 -27.93 3.97
N LEU A 40 -59.93 -29.18 4.24
CA LEU A 40 -59.30 -30.09 3.27
C LEU A 40 -60.24 -31.21 2.78
N GLU A 41 -61.44 -31.35 3.35
CA GLU A 41 -62.37 -32.47 3.08
C GLU A 41 -63.07 -32.39 1.70
N ASP A 42 -63.10 -31.22 1.03
CA ASP A 42 -63.71 -31.06 -0.31
C ASP A 42 -62.68 -31.11 -1.47
N VAL A 43 -61.44 -31.54 -1.21
CA VAL A 43 -60.41 -31.73 -2.25
C VAL A 43 -60.50 -33.15 -2.82
N PRO A 44 -60.77 -33.33 -4.14
CA PRO A 44 -60.86 -34.66 -4.74
C PRO A 44 -59.57 -35.47 -4.55
N GLY A 45 -59.65 -36.60 -3.83
CA GLY A 45 -58.54 -37.53 -3.63
C GLY A 45 -57.99 -37.64 -2.20
N ILE A 46 -58.51 -36.87 -1.23
CA ILE A 46 -58.13 -36.97 0.20
C ILE A 46 -59.30 -37.57 0.98
N ASP A 47 -59.34 -38.90 1.08
CA ASP A 47 -60.46 -39.65 1.71
C ASP A 47 -60.10 -40.21 3.11
N GLN A 48 -59.06 -39.68 3.75
CA GLN A 48 -58.62 -40.12 5.08
C GLN A 48 -58.23 -38.95 5.97
N HIS A 49 -58.53 -39.08 7.26
CA HIS A 49 -58.07 -38.19 8.33
C HIS A 49 -56.55 -38.01 8.23
N VAL A 50 -56.11 -36.86 7.73
CA VAL A 50 -54.68 -36.50 7.68
C VAL A 50 -54.24 -36.15 9.09
N ASP A 51 -53.24 -36.86 9.61
CA ASP A 51 -52.61 -36.54 10.89
C ASP A 51 -51.80 -35.24 10.74
N LEU A 52 -52.33 -34.16 11.31
CA LEU A 52 -51.72 -32.82 11.28
C LEU A 52 -50.96 -32.49 12.58
N SER A 53 -50.85 -33.44 13.51
CA SER A 53 -50.24 -33.20 14.83
C SER A 53 -48.81 -32.65 14.76
N MET A 54 -48.06 -32.97 13.70
CA MET A 54 -46.71 -32.45 13.43
C MET A 54 -46.67 -30.94 13.11
N TYR A 55 -47.77 -30.37 12.60
CA TYR A 55 -47.90 -28.94 12.27
C TYR A 55 -48.61 -28.15 13.39
N GLU A 56 -49.22 -28.84 14.35
CA GLU A 56 -50.00 -28.26 15.45
C GLU A 56 -49.16 -27.97 16.70
N SER A 57 -47.90 -28.40 16.74
CA SER A 57 -46.98 -28.11 17.82
C SER A 57 -46.51 -26.64 17.75
N ASN A 58 -46.51 -25.94 18.89
CA ASN A 58 -45.95 -24.58 19.06
C ASN A 58 -44.45 -24.45 18.71
N LYS A 59 -43.84 -25.53 18.22
CA LYS A 59 -42.52 -25.58 17.59
C LYS A 59 -42.76 -26.16 16.20
N ALA A 60 -42.65 -25.34 15.15
CA ALA A 60 -42.74 -25.81 13.78
C ALA A 60 -41.64 -26.88 13.56
N GLU A 61 -42.02 -28.15 13.58
CA GLU A 61 -41.09 -29.25 13.32
C GLU A 61 -41.06 -29.48 11.80
N HIS A 62 -40.00 -28.98 11.16
CA HIS A 62 -39.77 -29.18 9.73
C HIS A 62 -39.25 -30.59 9.46
N LEU A 63 -39.66 -31.20 8.35
CA LEU A 63 -39.25 -32.55 8.00
C LEU A 63 -37.75 -32.62 7.65
N PRO A 64 -37.03 -33.68 8.02
CA PRO A 64 -35.69 -33.92 7.50
C PRO A 64 -35.77 -34.25 6.00
N GLY A 65 -34.79 -33.78 5.24
CA GLY A 65 -34.81 -33.91 3.79
C GLY A 65 -33.77 -33.05 3.10
N LYS A 66 -33.80 -33.05 1.76
CA LYS A 66 -32.92 -32.21 0.95
C LYS A 66 -33.61 -30.90 0.60
N TYR A 67 -33.00 -29.79 0.99
CA TYR A 67 -33.52 -28.45 0.74
C TYR A 67 -32.53 -27.66 -0.09
N ARG A 68 -33.03 -26.92 -1.08
CA ARG A 68 -32.25 -25.90 -1.77
C ARG A 68 -32.24 -24.66 -0.89
N VAL A 69 -31.08 -24.27 -0.41
CA VAL A 69 -30.92 -23.18 0.57
C VAL A 69 -29.90 -22.17 0.10
N SER A 70 -30.16 -20.89 0.35
CA SER A 70 -29.14 -19.85 0.29
C SER A 70 -28.25 -19.97 1.54
N VAL A 71 -26.96 -20.21 1.35
CA VAL A 71 -26.04 -20.36 2.49
C VAL A 71 -25.45 -19.00 2.86
N VAL A 72 -25.49 -18.65 4.14
CA VAL A 72 -24.86 -17.44 4.69
C VAL A 72 -23.90 -17.88 5.78
N VAL A 73 -22.62 -17.50 5.66
CA VAL A 73 -21.57 -17.87 6.63
C VAL A 73 -20.98 -16.58 7.20
N ASN A 74 -21.08 -16.38 8.51
CA ASN A 74 -20.61 -15.17 9.20
C ASN A 74 -21.09 -13.88 8.50
N GLU A 75 -22.40 -13.81 8.21
CA GLU A 75 -23.08 -12.71 7.49
C GLU A 75 -22.70 -12.57 6.01
N LYS A 76 -21.74 -13.34 5.49
CA LYS A 76 -21.38 -13.36 4.07
C LYS A 76 -22.29 -14.32 3.31
N LYS A 77 -23.05 -13.79 2.36
CA LYS A 77 -23.85 -14.60 1.44
C LYS A 77 -22.92 -15.42 0.54
N MET A 78 -23.11 -16.73 0.57
CA MET A 78 -22.44 -17.70 -0.29
C MET A 78 -23.38 -18.09 -1.43
N GLU A 79 -23.00 -19.11 -2.20
CA GLU A 79 -23.88 -19.68 -3.22
C GLU A 79 -25.04 -20.49 -2.62
N SER A 80 -26.12 -20.63 -3.40
CA SER A 80 -27.23 -21.51 -3.03
C SER A 80 -26.89 -22.96 -3.34
N ARG A 81 -27.03 -23.84 -2.34
CA ARG A 81 -26.72 -25.28 -2.46
C ARG A 81 -27.93 -26.13 -2.08
N THR A 82 -28.03 -27.33 -2.62
CA THR A 82 -28.96 -28.35 -2.12
C THR A 82 -28.27 -29.14 -1.02
N LEU A 83 -28.70 -28.94 0.23
CA LEU A 83 -28.12 -29.58 1.41
C LEU A 83 -29.12 -30.56 2.02
N GLU A 84 -28.61 -31.66 2.58
CA GLU A 84 -29.40 -32.61 3.35
C GLU A 84 -29.48 -32.15 4.81
N PHE A 85 -30.69 -32.13 5.36
CA PHE A 85 -30.95 -31.81 6.76
C PHE A 85 -31.46 -33.05 7.47
N LYS A 86 -30.85 -33.37 8.61
CA LYS A 86 -31.22 -34.49 9.47
C LYS A 86 -31.98 -33.98 10.69
N ALA A 87 -32.85 -34.81 11.26
CA ALA A 87 -33.52 -34.48 12.51
C ALA A 87 -32.49 -34.31 13.64
N ALA A 88 -32.57 -33.20 14.36
CA ALA A 88 -31.72 -32.96 15.54
C ALA A 88 -32.06 -33.98 16.65
N THR A 89 -31.04 -34.55 17.28
CA THR A 89 -31.22 -35.35 18.50
C THR A 89 -31.74 -34.48 19.65
N GLU A 90 -32.32 -35.10 20.68
CA GLU A 90 -32.87 -34.37 21.85
C GLU A 90 -31.80 -33.48 22.53
N ALA A 91 -30.55 -33.96 22.61
CA ALA A 91 -29.42 -33.19 23.13
C ALA A 91 -29.05 -31.99 22.25
N GLN A 92 -29.03 -32.18 20.92
CA GLN A 92 -28.78 -31.10 19.95
C GLN A 92 -29.88 -30.04 19.97
N ARG A 93 -31.14 -30.48 20.08
CA ARG A 93 -32.31 -29.61 20.20
C ARG A 93 -32.27 -28.75 21.46
N ALA A 94 -31.82 -29.32 22.58
CA ALA A 94 -31.64 -28.58 23.83
C ALA A 94 -30.49 -27.55 23.77
N LYS A 95 -29.43 -27.83 22.98
CA LYS A 95 -28.24 -26.99 22.84
C LYS A 95 -28.43 -25.85 21.82
N MET A 96 -29.01 -26.15 20.66
CA MET A 96 -29.12 -25.22 19.53
C MET A 96 -30.49 -24.56 19.40
N GLY A 97 -31.54 -25.14 20.00
CA GLY A 97 -32.93 -24.70 19.79
C GLY A 97 -33.52 -25.10 18.44
N GLU A 98 -32.76 -25.82 17.60
CA GLU A 98 -33.14 -26.21 16.23
C GLU A 98 -33.72 -27.63 16.14
N SER A 99 -34.65 -27.84 15.21
CA SER A 99 -35.24 -29.15 14.91
C SER A 99 -34.49 -29.92 13.82
N LEU A 100 -33.70 -29.23 12.99
CA LEU A 100 -32.94 -29.77 11.87
C LEU A 100 -31.46 -29.37 11.95
N VAL A 101 -30.57 -30.29 11.56
CA VAL A 101 -29.12 -30.04 11.48
C VAL A 101 -28.65 -30.29 10.04
N PRO A 102 -27.90 -29.36 9.42
CA PRO A 102 -27.37 -29.58 8.08
C PRO A 102 -26.26 -30.66 8.11
N CYS A 103 -26.36 -31.62 7.21
CA CYS A 103 -25.25 -32.53 6.90
C CYS A 103 -24.26 -31.79 6.00
N LEU A 104 -23.14 -31.37 6.60
CA LEU A 104 -22.02 -30.75 5.90
C LEU A 104 -20.83 -31.70 5.91
N SER A 105 -20.17 -31.80 4.77
CA SER A 105 -18.92 -32.54 4.63
C SER A 105 -17.71 -31.67 4.98
N ARG A 106 -16.56 -32.30 5.21
CA ARG A 106 -15.31 -31.58 5.46
C ARG A 106 -14.93 -30.69 4.28
N VAL A 107 -15.13 -31.16 3.05
CA VAL A 107 -14.87 -30.40 1.81
C VAL A 107 -15.78 -29.17 1.74
N GLN A 108 -17.07 -29.34 2.05
CA GLN A 108 -18.02 -28.23 2.06
C GLN A 108 -17.66 -27.17 3.11
N LEU A 109 -17.23 -27.57 4.31
CA LEU A 109 -16.76 -26.64 5.34
C LEU A 109 -15.48 -25.92 4.90
N GLU A 110 -14.56 -26.61 4.24
CA GLU A 110 -13.34 -25.99 3.72
C GLU A 110 -13.64 -24.95 2.63
N ASP A 111 -14.55 -25.25 1.70
CA ASP A 111 -15.03 -24.32 0.67
C ASP A 111 -15.71 -23.09 1.29
N MET A 112 -16.41 -23.29 2.42
CA MET A 112 -17.02 -22.21 3.20
C MET A 112 -16.00 -21.37 3.97
N GLY A 113 -14.72 -21.76 3.94
CA GLY A 113 -13.61 -21.02 4.54
C GLY A 113 -13.20 -21.52 5.92
N VAL A 114 -13.68 -22.67 6.41
CA VAL A 114 -13.26 -23.23 7.71
C VAL A 114 -11.82 -23.75 7.64
N ARG A 115 -11.02 -23.48 8.67
CA ARG A 115 -9.64 -23.98 8.84
C ARG A 115 -9.63 -25.43 9.31
N ILE A 116 -9.84 -26.36 8.39
CA ILE A 116 -9.87 -27.80 8.68
C ILE A 116 -8.60 -28.28 9.41
N ASP A 117 -7.42 -27.76 9.03
CA ASP A 117 -6.14 -28.14 9.64
C ASP A 117 -6.02 -27.78 11.14
N SER A 118 -6.81 -26.83 11.62
CA SER A 118 -6.83 -26.43 13.03
C SER A 118 -7.60 -27.40 13.92
N PHE A 119 -8.35 -28.35 13.34
CA PHE A 119 -9.20 -29.29 14.07
C PHE A 119 -8.88 -30.74 13.67
N PRO A 120 -8.07 -31.48 14.45
CA PRO A 120 -7.68 -32.86 14.14
C PRO A 120 -8.86 -33.79 13.86
N ALA A 121 -9.98 -33.64 14.59
CA ALA A 121 -11.18 -34.44 14.40
C ALA A 121 -11.86 -34.20 13.04
N LEU A 122 -11.86 -32.95 12.53
CA LEU A 122 -12.33 -32.66 11.17
C LEU A 122 -11.35 -33.20 10.13
N LYS A 123 -10.04 -33.03 10.35
CA LYS A 123 -9.01 -33.52 9.43
C LYS A 123 -9.03 -35.04 9.27
N MET A 124 -9.36 -35.79 10.33
CA MET A 124 -9.45 -37.25 10.29
C MET A 124 -10.79 -37.76 9.73
N ALA A 125 -11.81 -36.90 9.58
CA ALA A 125 -13.09 -37.31 9.03
C ALA A 125 -12.99 -37.62 7.52
N PRO A 126 -13.75 -38.62 7.01
CA PRO A 126 -13.84 -38.87 5.58
C PRO A 126 -14.31 -37.62 4.81
N PRO A 127 -13.79 -37.34 3.60
CA PRO A 127 -14.02 -36.06 2.91
C PRO A 127 -15.51 -35.70 2.71
N GLU A 128 -16.34 -36.69 2.40
CA GLU A 128 -17.76 -36.55 2.06
C GLU A 128 -18.70 -36.95 3.21
N ALA A 129 -18.18 -37.34 4.38
CA ALA A 129 -19.03 -37.73 5.51
C ALA A 129 -19.63 -36.50 6.20
N CYS A 130 -20.88 -36.60 6.66
CA CYS A 130 -21.47 -35.57 7.52
C CYS A 130 -20.64 -35.46 8.81
N VAL A 131 -20.11 -34.27 9.10
CA VAL A 131 -19.36 -34.00 10.32
C VAL A 131 -20.19 -33.19 11.31
N ALA A 132 -20.08 -33.51 12.60
CA ALA A 132 -20.67 -32.73 13.69
C ALA A 132 -19.81 -31.49 13.96
N PHE A 133 -19.81 -30.53 13.03
CA PHE A 133 -18.95 -29.36 13.09
C PHE A 133 -19.22 -28.47 14.31
N ASP A 134 -20.47 -28.46 14.80
CA ASP A 134 -20.96 -27.74 15.98
C ASP A 134 -20.49 -28.32 17.32
N ASP A 135 -20.04 -29.58 17.30
CA ASP A 135 -19.38 -30.23 18.44
C ASP A 135 -17.86 -30.15 18.34
N ILE A 136 -17.31 -30.16 17.13
CA ILE A 136 -15.85 -30.11 16.91
C ILE A 136 -15.31 -28.67 17.01
N ILE A 137 -16.06 -27.68 16.53
CA ILE A 137 -15.69 -26.27 16.56
C ILE A 137 -16.48 -25.60 17.69
N PRO A 138 -15.82 -25.21 18.80
CA PRO A 138 -16.51 -24.54 19.90
C PRO A 138 -17.24 -23.29 19.44
N GLN A 139 -18.49 -23.11 19.85
CA GLN A 139 -19.34 -21.94 19.51
C GLN A 139 -19.65 -21.79 18.01
N ALA A 140 -19.41 -22.82 17.18
CA ALA A 140 -20.04 -22.88 15.87
C ALA A 140 -21.54 -23.18 16.01
N ALA A 141 -22.36 -22.53 15.19
CA ALA A 141 -23.81 -22.68 15.21
C ALA A 141 -24.38 -22.61 13.78
N SER A 142 -25.55 -23.22 13.60
CA SER A 142 -26.34 -23.11 12.38
C SER A 142 -27.80 -22.89 12.72
N HIS A 143 -28.44 -22.00 11.97
CA HIS A 143 -29.87 -21.72 12.01
C HIS A 143 -30.42 -21.85 10.59
N PHE A 144 -31.48 -22.64 10.41
CA PHE A 144 -32.13 -22.76 9.11
C PHE A 144 -33.45 -22.00 9.12
N ASP A 145 -33.46 -20.84 8.47
CA ASP A 145 -34.70 -20.10 8.21
C ASP A 145 -35.43 -20.76 7.04
N PHE A 146 -36.49 -21.49 7.38
CA PHE A 146 -37.29 -22.21 6.40
C PHE A 146 -38.12 -21.27 5.51
N ALA A 147 -38.56 -20.11 6.02
CA ALA A 147 -39.40 -19.18 5.27
C ALA A 147 -38.62 -18.50 4.15
N ASP A 148 -37.38 -18.09 4.44
CA ASP A 148 -36.47 -17.45 3.49
C ASP A 148 -35.56 -18.45 2.76
N GLN A 149 -35.72 -19.76 3.02
CA GLN A 149 -34.85 -20.84 2.53
C GLN A 149 -33.37 -20.52 2.74
N THR A 150 -33.01 -20.00 3.89
CA THR A 150 -31.67 -19.47 4.17
C THR A 150 -31.04 -20.22 5.34
N LEU A 151 -29.89 -20.85 5.08
CA LEU A 151 -29.06 -21.48 6.11
C LEU A 151 -28.03 -20.47 6.60
N ILE A 152 -28.21 -19.98 7.82
CA ILE A 152 -27.29 -19.06 8.49
C ILE A 152 -26.34 -19.86 9.37
N MET A 153 -25.05 -19.75 9.11
CA MET A 153 -24.01 -20.40 9.88
C MET A 153 -23.09 -19.34 10.50
N SER A 154 -22.73 -19.57 11.75
CA SER A 154 -21.79 -18.75 12.50
C SER A 154 -20.65 -19.62 12.97
N PHE A 155 -19.43 -19.24 12.63
CA PHE A 155 -18.20 -19.86 13.08
C PHE A 155 -17.33 -18.79 13.75
N PRO A 156 -16.68 -19.09 14.88
CA PRO A 156 -15.70 -18.18 15.46
C PRO A 156 -14.65 -17.79 14.43
N GLN A 157 -14.26 -16.51 14.40
CA GLN A 157 -13.31 -16.00 13.41
C GLN A 157 -12.01 -16.83 13.41
N ALA A 158 -11.49 -17.22 14.57
CA ALA A 158 -10.27 -18.03 14.66
C ALA A 158 -10.37 -19.41 13.95
N ALA A 159 -11.58 -19.95 13.78
CA ALA A 159 -11.86 -21.20 13.06
C ALA A 159 -11.97 -21.02 11.54
N MET A 160 -11.95 -19.77 11.04
CA MET A 160 -12.08 -19.43 9.62
C MET A 160 -10.74 -18.99 9.02
N LYS A 161 -10.54 -19.25 7.72
CA LYS A 161 -9.41 -18.77 6.93
C LYS A 161 -9.52 -17.25 6.86
N GLN A 162 -8.57 -16.55 7.50
CA GLN A 162 -8.54 -15.10 7.51
C GLN A 162 -8.03 -14.60 6.16
N THR A 163 -8.88 -13.85 5.44
CA THR A 163 -8.43 -13.09 4.26
C THR A 163 -8.13 -11.69 4.75
N ALA A 164 -6.85 -11.31 4.78
CA ALA A 164 -6.46 -9.99 5.25
C ALA A 164 -7.03 -8.89 4.34
N ARG A 165 -7.39 -7.75 4.92
CA ARG A 165 -7.89 -6.60 4.16
C ARG A 165 -6.85 -6.16 3.11
N GLY A 166 -7.32 -5.86 1.90
CA GLY A 166 -6.46 -5.47 0.78
C GLY A 166 -5.75 -6.63 0.08
N THR A 167 -6.13 -7.88 0.36
CA THR A 167 -5.61 -9.04 -0.38
C THR A 167 -6.14 -9.02 -1.81
N VAL A 168 -5.22 -9.01 -2.78
CA VAL A 168 -5.53 -9.16 -4.21
C VAL A 168 -5.20 -10.59 -4.63
N PRO A 169 -6.14 -11.35 -5.23
CA PRO A 169 -5.88 -12.71 -5.71
C PRO A 169 -4.70 -12.75 -6.69
N GLU A 170 -3.83 -13.75 -6.56
CA GLU A 170 -2.66 -13.93 -7.43
C GLU A 170 -3.02 -14.04 -8.91
N SER A 171 -4.23 -14.53 -9.24
CA SER A 171 -4.74 -14.62 -10.61
C SER A 171 -4.98 -13.27 -11.27
N GLN A 172 -5.05 -12.18 -10.49
CA GLN A 172 -5.19 -10.82 -11.00
C GLN A 172 -3.84 -10.12 -11.19
N TRP A 173 -2.74 -10.70 -10.72
CA TRP A 173 -1.41 -10.10 -10.85
C TRP A 173 -0.97 -10.13 -12.31
N ASP A 174 -0.76 -8.94 -12.88
CA ASP A 174 -0.39 -8.75 -14.27
C ASP A 174 1.13 -8.63 -14.40
N GLU A 175 1.72 -9.51 -15.20
CA GLU A 175 3.15 -9.50 -15.54
C GLU A 175 3.52 -8.38 -16.50
N GLY A 176 2.53 -7.66 -17.04
CA GLY A 176 2.71 -6.54 -17.93
C GLY A 176 3.09 -6.95 -19.36
N VAL A 177 3.28 -5.94 -20.19
CA VAL A 177 3.63 -6.08 -21.60
C VAL A 177 5.14 -6.18 -21.80
N ASN A 178 5.53 -6.78 -22.92
CA ASN A 178 6.92 -6.74 -23.36
C ASN A 178 7.26 -5.34 -23.84
N ALA A 179 8.32 -4.77 -23.29
CA ALA A 179 8.76 -3.41 -23.64
C ALA A 179 10.26 -3.23 -23.40
N LEU A 180 10.85 -2.30 -24.14
CA LEU A 180 12.17 -1.74 -23.86
C LEU A 180 11.98 -0.39 -23.17
N LEU A 181 12.82 -0.11 -22.18
CA LEU A 181 12.73 1.12 -21.41
C LEU A 181 14.11 1.76 -21.24
N VAL A 182 14.14 3.08 -21.27
CA VAL A 182 15.32 3.89 -20.96
C VAL A 182 14.85 5.07 -20.12
N ASP A 183 15.33 5.15 -18.89
CA ASP A 183 15.23 6.33 -18.04
C ASP A 183 16.57 7.06 -18.07
N TYR A 184 16.52 8.35 -18.39
CA TYR A 184 17.69 9.20 -18.54
C TYR A 184 17.62 10.37 -17.57
N ASN A 185 18.76 10.69 -16.96
CA ASN A 185 18.92 11.91 -16.16
C ASN A 185 20.28 12.53 -16.50
N PHE A 186 20.22 13.60 -17.29
CA PHE A 186 21.37 14.39 -17.69
C PHE A 186 21.43 15.65 -16.85
N SER A 187 22.61 15.96 -16.31
CA SER A 187 22.89 17.25 -15.67
C SER A 187 24.22 17.81 -16.16
N GLY A 188 24.26 19.12 -16.34
CA GLY A 188 25.45 19.88 -16.70
C GLY A 188 25.61 21.07 -15.79
N SER A 189 26.86 21.42 -15.49
CA SER A 189 27.22 22.63 -14.77
C SER A 189 28.43 23.27 -15.42
N ASN A 190 28.36 24.58 -15.62
CA ASN A 190 29.45 25.38 -16.13
C ASN A 190 29.70 26.50 -15.13
N ALA A 191 30.88 26.50 -14.52
CA ALA A 191 31.30 27.46 -13.52
C ALA A 191 32.49 28.30 -14.02
N SER A 192 32.50 29.57 -13.67
CA SER A 192 33.59 30.51 -13.89
C SER A 192 33.98 31.09 -12.55
N TYR A 193 35.25 30.98 -12.19
CA TYR A 193 35.80 31.47 -10.93
C TYR A 193 36.85 32.56 -11.19
N ASP A 194 36.71 33.67 -10.45
CA ASP A 194 37.64 34.80 -10.49
C ASP A 194 38.56 34.73 -9.26
N ALA A 195 39.80 34.29 -9.46
CA ALA A 195 40.79 34.20 -8.40
C ALA A 195 41.37 35.59 -8.10
N HIS A 196 41.04 36.17 -6.94
CA HIS A 196 41.45 37.54 -6.57
C HIS A 196 42.97 37.75 -6.39
N ASP A 197 43.77 36.68 -6.35
CA ASP A 197 45.23 36.74 -6.06
C ASP A 197 46.10 36.22 -7.24
N SER A 198 45.48 35.93 -8.40
CA SER A 198 46.17 35.47 -9.61
C SER A 198 45.43 35.96 -10.86
N ASP A 199 46.15 36.46 -11.89
CA ASP A 199 45.62 36.91 -13.20
C ASP A 199 44.98 35.78 -14.06
N THR A 200 44.60 34.66 -13.45
CA THR A 200 44.06 33.47 -14.11
C THR A 200 42.61 33.22 -13.70
N ASN A 201 41.71 33.38 -14.66
CA ASN A 201 40.32 32.91 -14.56
C ASN A 201 40.28 31.39 -14.81
N TYR A 202 39.59 30.65 -13.94
CA TYR A 202 39.39 29.22 -14.10
C TYR A 202 37.93 28.93 -14.46
N ASN A 203 37.74 28.25 -15.59
CA ASN A 203 36.44 27.73 -15.99
C ASN A 203 36.42 26.23 -15.73
N SER A 204 35.33 25.75 -15.13
CA SER A 204 35.08 24.32 -14.93
C SER A 204 33.79 23.92 -15.63
N ASP A 205 33.84 22.79 -16.33
CA ASP A 205 32.69 22.15 -16.95
C ASP A 205 32.53 20.73 -16.42
N SER A 206 31.36 20.45 -15.86
CA SER A 206 30.99 19.12 -15.38
C SER A 206 29.68 18.67 -16.00
N TYR A 207 29.70 17.50 -16.63
CA TYR A 207 28.54 16.83 -17.20
C TYR A 207 28.39 15.45 -16.61
N TYR A 208 27.15 15.08 -16.36
CA TYR A 208 26.76 13.79 -15.81
C TYR A 208 25.55 13.26 -16.56
N LEU A 209 25.59 12.01 -16.99
CA LEU A 209 24.47 11.32 -17.58
C LEU A 209 24.26 9.99 -16.86
N ASN A 210 23.09 9.85 -16.25
CA ASN A 210 22.59 8.62 -15.65
C ASN A 210 21.68 7.93 -16.68
N LEU A 211 21.96 6.67 -17.01
CA LEU A 211 21.13 5.87 -17.89
C LEU A 211 20.72 4.58 -17.20
N ARG A 212 19.41 4.42 -17.05
CA ARG A 212 18.77 3.19 -16.54
C ARG A 212 18.00 2.56 -17.69
N SER A 213 18.65 1.60 -18.34
CA SER A 213 18.07 0.88 -19.46
C SER A 213 17.46 -0.44 -18.99
N GLY A 214 16.47 -0.95 -19.69
CA GLY A 214 15.85 -2.22 -19.34
C GLY A 214 15.01 -2.84 -20.43
N MET A 215 14.65 -4.09 -20.20
CA MET A 215 13.75 -4.86 -21.05
C MET A 215 12.84 -5.72 -20.17
N ASN A 216 11.55 -5.73 -20.51
CA ASN A 216 10.58 -6.63 -19.92
C ASN A 216 10.20 -7.70 -20.95
N LEU A 217 10.30 -8.97 -20.57
CA LEU A 217 9.87 -10.12 -21.37
C LEU A 217 9.07 -11.10 -20.50
N GLY A 218 7.74 -11.08 -20.61
CA GLY A 218 6.85 -11.83 -19.71
C GLY A 218 7.08 -11.40 -18.26
N ALA A 219 7.42 -12.33 -17.37
CA ALA A 219 7.74 -12.05 -15.96
C ALA A 219 9.21 -11.66 -15.70
N TRP A 220 10.06 -11.65 -16.73
CA TRP A 220 11.48 -11.33 -16.58
C TRP A 220 11.74 -9.83 -16.76
N ARG A 221 12.58 -9.27 -15.89
CA ARG A 221 12.99 -7.86 -15.86
C ARG A 221 14.50 -7.76 -16.00
N LEU A 222 14.99 -7.38 -17.18
CA LEU A 222 16.39 -7.02 -17.35
C LEU A 222 16.56 -5.52 -17.06
N ARG A 223 17.56 -5.16 -16.25
CA ARG A 223 17.91 -3.78 -15.92
C ARG A 223 19.43 -3.59 -16.05
N ASN A 224 19.84 -2.46 -16.61
CA ASN A 224 21.22 -1.99 -16.64
C ASN A 224 21.26 -0.56 -16.10
N TYR A 225 22.23 -0.30 -15.25
CA TYR A 225 22.50 1.01 -14.70
C TYR A 225 23.92 1.44 -15.08
N SER A 226 24.02 2.50 -15.88
CA SER A 226 25.29 3.07 -16.33
C SER A 226 25.34 4.57 -16.10
N THR A 227 26.53 5.09 -15.84
CA THR A 227 26.76 6.53 -15.66
C THR A 227 27.90 6.99 -16.54
N TRP A 228 27.74 8.15 -17.14
CA TRP A 228 28.79 8.86 -17.86
C TRP A 228 29.09 10.15 -17.11
N THR A 229 30.37 10.39 -16.82
CA THR A 229 30.83 11.64 -16.23
C THR A 229 31.86 12.28 -17.14
N ARG A 230 31.79 13.60 -17.26
CA ARG A 230 32.82 14.43 -17.89
C ARG A 230 33.13 15.59 -16.95
N ASN A 231 34.35 15.68 -16.47
CA ASN A 231 34.81 16.79 -15.63
C ASN A 231 36.07 17.39 -16.24
N ASP A 232 36.04 18.67 -16.60
CA ASP A 232 37.17 19.44 -17.14
C ASP A 232 37.91 18.69 -18.28
N GLY A 233 37.13 18.07 -19.17
CA GLY A 233 37.63 17.30 -20.33
C GLY A 233 37.97 15.82 -20.08
N ASN A 234 38.04 15.35 -18.83
CA ASN A 234 38.19 13.93 -18.52
C ASN A 234 36.84 13.21 -18.61
N ASN A 235 36.75 12.14 -19.41
CA ASN A 235 35.51 11.41 -19.67
C ASN A 235 35.62 9.98 -19.13
N THR A 236 34.63 9.54 -18.36
CA THR A 236 34.52 8.14 -17.90
C THR A 236 33.11 7.63 -18.13
N TRP A 237 32.99 6.35 -18.51
CA TRP A 237 31.72 5.65 -18.63
C TRP A 237 31.78 4.41 -17.76
N ASP A 238 30.99 4.41 -16.69
CA ASP A 238 30.97 3.35 -15.69
C ASP A 238 29.67 2.56 -15.78
N ASN A 239 29.77 1.25 -15.97
CA ASN A 239 28.64 0.34 -15.82
C ASN A 239 28.53 -0.06 -14.34
N ILE A 240 27.56 0.53 -13.65
CA ILE A 240 27.35 0.28 -12.22
C ILE A 240 26.86 -1.15 -12.00
N GLY A 241 25.89 -1.61 -12.81
CA GLY A 241 25.42 -2.97 -12.69
C GLY A 241 24.40 -3.39 -13.74
N THR A 242 24.36 -4.69 -14.01
CA THR A 242 23.34 -5.34 -14.86
C THR A 242 22.71 -6.50 -14.10
N SER A 243 21.38 -6.49 -14.01
CA SER A 243 20.63 -7.51 -13.29
C SER A 243 19.41 -7.98 -14.06
N LEU A 244 19.06 -9.25 -13.85
CA LEU A 244 17.89 -9.90 -14.38
C LEU A 244 17.08 -10.44 -13.21
N SER A 245 15.84 -9.96 -13.03
CA SER A 245 14.98 -10.38 -11.92
C SER A 245 13.64 -10.95 -12.37
N ARG A 246 13.05 -11.78 -11.50
CA ARG A 246 11.73 -12.40 -11.68
C ARG A 246 11.08 -12.73 -10.34
N ALA A 247 9.78 -12.47 -10.23
CA ALA A 247 8.97 -12.91 -9.10
C ALA A 247 8.71 -14.42 -9.13
N ILE A 248 8.85 -15.08 -7.99
CA ILE A 248 8.53 -16.49 -7.74
C ILE A 248 7.34 -16.54 -6.79
N VAL A 249 6.13 -16.42 -7.36
CA VAL A 249 4.87 -16.26 -6.62
C VAL A 249 4.63 -17.34 -5.55
N PRO A 250 4.84 -18.66 -5.82
CA PRO A 250 4.60 -19.70 -4.81
C PRO A 250 5.49 -19.60 -3.57
N LEU A 251 6.67 -18.98 -3.70
CA LEU A 251 7.62 -18.77 -2.59
C LEU A 251 7.47 -17.39 -1.94
N LYS A 252 6.63 -16.52 -2.50
CA LYS A 252 6.52 -15.10 -2.14
C LYS A 252 7.88 -14.39 -2.15
N SER A 253 8.66 -14.64 -3.21
CA SER A 253 10.05 -14.21 -3.30
C SER A 253 10.40 -13.63 -4.67
N GLN A 254 11.49 -12.87 -4.71
CA GLN A 254 12.12 -12.39 -5.94
C GLN A 254 13.46 -13.11 -6.16
N LEU A 255 13.63 -13.65 -7.36
CA LEU A 255 14.91 -14.16 -7.86
C LEU A 255 15.62 -13.02 -8.62
N THR A 256 16.87 -12.76 -8.30
CA THR A 256 17.73 -11.78 -8.98
C THR A 256 19.04 -12.45 -9.40
N LEU A 257 19.43 -12.24 -10.65
CA LEU A 257 20.67 -12.75 -11.27
C LEU A 257 21.50 -11.56 -11.76
N GLY A 258 22.83 -11.62 -11.61
CA GLY A 258 23.74 -10.55 -12.00
C GLY A 258 24.13 -9.66 -10.83
N ASP A 259 24.30 -8.36 -11.08
CA ASP A 259 24.74 -7.38 -10.09
C ASP A 259 23.62 -7.01 -9.13
N THR A 260 23.82 -7.23 -7.83
CA THR A 260 22.87 -6.90 -6.76
C THR A 260 23.60 -6.68 -5.45
N SER A 261 22.87 -6.41 -4.37
CA SER A 261 23.41 -6.37 -3.01
C SER A 261 22.67 -7.34 -2.08
N THR A 262 23.39 -7.90 -1.10
CA THR A 262 22.78 -8.76 -0.08
C THR A 262 21.91 -7.95 0.88
N ALA A 263 20.99 -8.61 1.59
CA ALA A 263 20.19 -7.98 2.62
C ALA A 263 21.08 -7.47 3.76
N GLY A 264 20.84 -6.24 4.23
CA GLY A 264 21.62 -5.58 5.30
C GLY A 264 21.01 -5.70 6.70
N ASP A 265 20.17 -6.71 6.94
CA ASP A 265 19.42 -6.82 8.19
C ASP A 265 20.28 -7.41 9.35
N ILE A 266 20.97 -8.52 9.08
CA ILE A 266 21.82 -9.24 10.06
C ILE A 266 23.28 -8.85 9.89
N PHE A 267 23.82 -9.09 8.70
CA PHE A 267 25.16 -8.66 8.30
C PHE A 267 25.10 -7.32 7.57
N ASP A 268 26.27 -6.69 7.42
CA ASP A 268 26.41 -5.50 6.58
C ASP A 268 26.12 -5.89 5.12
N SER A 269 25.42 -5.02 4.36
CA SER A 269 25.05 -5.30 2.97
C SER A 269 26.29 -5.34 2.07
N VAL A 270 26.40 -6.39 1.26
CA VAL A 270 27.55 -6.66 0.39
C VAL A 270 27.12 -6.55 -1.07
N GLN A 271 27.83 -5.76 -1.87
CA GLN A 271 27.65 -5.74 -3.32
C GLN A 271 28.23 -7.01 -3.94
N MET A 272 27.48 -7.65 -4.82
CA MET A 272 27.86 -8.92 -5.43
C MET A 272 27.38 -9.06 -6.86
N ARG A 273 28.04 -9.95 -7.60
CA ARG A 273 27.54 -10.49 -8.86
C ARG A 273 27.26 -11.97 -8.71
N GLY A 274 26.00 -12.38 -8.89
CA GLY A 274 25.63 -13.77 -8.67
C GLY A 274 24.13 -14.02 -8.72
N VAL A 275 23.65 -14.83 -7.79
CA VAL A 275 22.25 -15.24 -7.67
C VAL A 275 21.74 -14.90 -6.28
N GLN A 276 20.55 -14.32 -6.21
CA GLN A 276 19.86 -13.98 -4.97
C GLN A 276 18.40 -14.41 -5.04
N LEU A 277 17.91 -15.07 -3.98
CA LEU A 277 16.50 -15.35 -3.76
C LEU A 277 16.09 -14.77 -2.43
N THR A 278 15.23 -13.75 -2.46
CA THR A 278 14.82 -13.00 -1.26
C THR A 278 13.30 -12.96 -1.16
N SER A 279 12.75 -13.16 0.04
CA SER A 279 11.32 -12.98 0.29
C SER A 279 10.89 -11.55 0.00
N ASP A 280 9.83 -11.36 -0.79
CA ASP A 280 9.29 -10.06 -1.18
C ASP A 280 8.07 -9.72 -0.32
N GLU A 281 8.25 -8.87 0.69
CA GLU A 281 7.16 -8.43 1.57
C GLU A 281 6.09 -7.65 0.82
N GLU A 282 6.35 -7.16 -0.40
CA GLU A 282 5.32 -6.47 -1.17
C GLU A 282 4.22 -7.39 -1.69
N MET A 283 4.52 -8.69 -1.84
CA MET A 283 3.54 -9.71 -2.19
C MET A 283 2.53 -9.99 -1.07
N LEU A 284 2.82 -9.56 0.16
CA LEU A 284 1.89 -9.60 1.28
C LEU A 284 0.97 -8.38 1.25
N PRO A 285 -0.32 -8.48 1.67
CA PRO A 285 -1.22 -7.33 1.84
C PRO A 285 -0.65 -6.27 2.80
N ASP A 286 -1.02 -5.00 2.61
CA ASP A 286 -0.45 -3.90 3.42
C ASP A 286 -0.77 -4.02 4.91
N SER A 287 -1.93 -4.59 5.19
CA SER A 287 -2.39 -4.97 6.53
C SER A 287 -1.50 -6.02 7.20
N GLN A 288 -0.62 -6.71 6.46
CA GLN A 288 0.28 -7.77 6.93
C GLN A 288 1.77 -7.42 6.83
N ARG A 289 2.11 -6.25 6.29
CA ARG A 289 3.50 -5.79 6.18
C ARG A 289 4.04 -5.32 7.53
N GLY A 290 5.34 -5.53 7.75
CA GLY A 290 6.03 -5.16 8.98
C GLY A 290 5.46 -5.81 10.24
N PHE A 291 6.00 -5.40 11.39
CA PHE A 291 5.54 -5.88 12.69
C PHE A 291 4.33 -5.09 13.18
N ALA A 292 3.24 -5.81 13.43
CA ALA A 292 2.13 -5.37 14.28
C ALA A 292 1.77 -6.52 15.24
N PRO A 293 1.38 -6.25 16.49
CA PRO A 293 1.01 -7.29 17.44
C PRO A 293 -0.29 -7.95 16.97
N VAL A 294 -0.36 -9.28 17.06
CA VAL A 294 -1.61 -10.02 16.84
C VAL A 294 -2.48 -9.88 18.08
N ILE A 295 -3.67 -9.31 17.93
CA ILE A 295 -4.61 -9.13 19.04
C ILE A 295 -5.47 -10.39 19.13
N ARG A 296 -5.46 -11.07 20.28
CA ARG A 296 -6.29 -12.26 20.55
C ARG A 296 -7.33 -11.93 21.62
N GLY A 297 -8.56 -12.42 21.44
CA GLY A 297 -9.67 -12.20 22.38
C GLY A 297 -10.79 -13.22 22.25
N ILE A 298 -11.77 -13.14 23.15
CA ILE A 298 -12.98 -13.98 23.12
C ILE A 298 -14.19 -13.04 23.23
N ALA A 299 -15.08 -13.10 22.24
CA ALA A 299 -16.37 -12.43 22.27
C ALA A 299 -17.45 -13.36 22.82
N LYS A 300 -18.36 -12.85 23.67
CA LYS A 300 -19.48 -13.65 24.20
C LYS A 300 -20.65 -13.72 23.20
N SER A 301 -20.77 -12.71 22.36
CA SER A 301 -21.86 -12.51 21.40
C SER A 301 -21.30 -12.04 20.04
N ASN A 302 -22.18 -11.65 19.11
CA ASN A 302 -21.76 -10.90 17.93
C ASN A 302 -21.30 -9.50 18.40
N ALA A 303 -19.98 -9.31 18.48
CA ALA A 303 -19.37 -8.18 19.15
C ALA A 303 -18.67 -7.26 18.16
N GLU A 304 -18.75 -5.95 18.41
CA GLU A 304 -17.97 -4.94 17.70
C GLU A 304 -16.60 -4.81 18.40
N VAL A 305 -15.53 -5.16 17.69
CA VAL A 305 -14.16 -4.98 18.15
C VAL A 305 -13.60 -3.70 17.55
N THR A 306 -13.31 -2.74 18.40
CA THR A 306 -12.69 -1.45 18.06
C THR A 306 -11.27 -1.40 18.63
N VAL A 307 -10.29 -1.09 17.79
CA VAL A 307 -8.90 -0.84 18.19
C VAL A 307 -8.60 0.64 17.99
N GLU A 308 -8.16 1.29 19.05
CA GLU A 308 -7.79 2.70 19.07
C GLU A 308 -6.29 2.85 19.31
N GLN A 309 -5.66 3.79 18.62
CA GLN A 309 -4.29 4.21 18.89
C GLN A 309 -4.28 5.74 18.99
N ASN A 310 -3.69 6.29 20.05
CA ASN A 310 -3.70 7.74 20.33
C ASN A 310 -5.11 8.34 20.28
N ASN A 311 -6.12 7.62 20.78
CA ASN A 311 -7.54 7.97 20.78
C ASN A 311 -8.20 8.09 19.39
N TYR A 312 -7.54 7.64 18.33
CA TYR A 312 -8.15 7.47 17.02
C TYR A 312 -8.50 6.00 16.80
N VAL A 313 -9.71 5.73 16.32
CA VAL A 313 -10.10 4.38 15.88
C VAL A 313 -9.31 4.03 14.62
N ILE A 314 -8.39 3.07 14.73
CA ILE A 314 -7.56 2.60 13.61
C ILE A 314 -8.07 1.30 13.00
N TYR A 315 -8.88 0.55 13.74
CA TYR A 315 -9.49 -0.69 13.28
C TYR A 315 -10.86 -0.88 13.92
N ARG A 316 -11.82 -1.31 13.12
CA ARG A 316 -13.16 -1.68 13.58
C ARG A 316 -13.66 -2.85 12.75
N THR A 317 -14.15 -3.88 13.42
CA THR A 317 -14.75 -5.05 12.78
C THR A 317 -15.80 -5.67 13.69
N PHE A 318 -16.74 -6.42 13.11
CA PHE A 318 -17.62 -7.31 13.87
C PHE A 318 -17.03 -8.71 13.89
N VAL A 319 -17.14 -9.39 15.03
CA VAL A 319 -16.68 -10.76 15.22
C VAL A 319 -17.82 -11.61 15.75
N GLN A 320 -17.92 -12.83 15.24
CA GLN A 320 -18.90 -13.82 15.70
C GLN A 320 -18.59 -14.28 17.14
N PRO A 321 -19.58 -14.82 17.89
CA PRO A 321 -19.35 -15.35 19.21
C PRO A 321 -18.18 -16.34 19.25
N GLY A 322 -17.28 -16.14 20.20
CA GLY A 322 -16.13 -16.99 20.45
C GLY A 322 -14.77 -16.35 20.19
N ALA A 323 -13.76 -17.20 20.04
CA ALA A 323 -12.38 -16.77 19.92
C ALA A 323 -12.14 -16.06 18.56
N PHE A 324 -11.44 -14.92 18.63
CA PHE A 324 -11.01 -14.17 17.46
C PHE A 324 -9.53 -13.78 17.57
N GLU A 325 -8.90 -13.60 16.41
CA GLU A 325 -7.56 -13.04 16.28
C GLU A 325 -7.57 -11.96 15.19
N ILE A 326 -6.96 -10.81 15.46
CA ILE A 326 -6.75 -9.73 14.49
C ILE A 326 -5.27 -9.74 14.14
N ASN A 327 -4.97 -10.20 12.93
CA ASN A 327 -3.62 -10.30 12.38
C ASN A 327 -3.42 -9.42 11.12
N ASP A 328 -4.38 -8.55 10.82
CA ASP A 328 -4.43 -7.66 9.66
C ASP A 328 -4.45 -6.17 10.08
N LEU A 329 -3.79 -5.86 11.21
CA LEU A 329 -3.59 -4.48 11.64
C LEU A 329 -2.46 -3.85 10.80
N TYR A 330 -2.76 -2.72 10.16
CA TYR A 330 -1.73 -1.91 9.50
C TYR A 330 -0.66 -1.48 10.51
N PRO A 331 0.63 -1.46 10.12
CA PRO A 331 1.66 -0.82 10.93
C PRO A 331 1.44 0.71 10.90
N THR A 332 0.60 1.22 11.80
CA THR A 332 0.18 2.64 11.83
C THR A 332 1.24 3.58 12.39
N SER A 333 2.24 3.03 13.10
CA SER A 333 3.36 3.74 13.70
C SER A 333 4.44 2.74 14.11
N ASN A 334 5.69 3.17 14.29
CA ASN A 334 6.71 2.28 14.88
C ASN A 334 6.46 2.05 16.38
N SER A 335 5.46 2.71 16.98
CA SER A 335 5.26 2.74 18.43
C SER A 335 3.96 3.47 18.86
N GLY A 336 3.31 3.01 19.94
CA GLY A 336 2.11 3.63 20.55
C GLY A 336 1.08 2.57 20.98
N ASP A 337 0.63 2.61 22.23
CA ASP A 337 -0.23 1.55 22.79
C ASP A 337 -1.60 1.47 22.08
N LEU A 338 -2.10 0.24 21.89
CA LEU A 338 -3.39 -0.04 21.25
C LEU A 338 -4.45 -0.30 22.33
N THR A 339 -5.49 0.51 22.39
CA THR A 339 -6.64 0.27 23.26
C THR A 339 -7.67 -0.56 22.50
N VAL A 340 -7.94 -1.77 22.96
CA VAL A 340 -8.91 -2.68 22.36
C VAL A 340 -10.19 -2.64 23.19
N THR A 341 -11.31 -2.33 22.55
CA THR A 341 -12.65 -2.36 23.12
C THR A 341 -13.48 -3.40 22.39
N ILE A 342 -14.01 -4.38 23.11
CA ILE A 342 -14.96 -5.37 22.62
C ILE A 342 -16.33 -4.97 23.16
N LYS A 343 -17.23 -4.53 22.29
CA LYS A 343 -18.60 -4.16 22.64
C LYS A 343 -19.54 -5.28 22.24
N GLU A 344 -20.11 -5.96 23.23
CA GLU A 344 -21.04 -7.08 23.05
C GLU A 344 -22.43 -6.59 22.59
N SER A 345 -23.25 -7.51 22.07
CA SER A 345 -24.61 -7.19 21.58
C SER A 345 -25.56 -6.67 22.66
N ASP A 346 -25.30 -7.00 23.93
CA ASP A 346 -26.04 -6.50 25.10
C ASP A 346 -25.60 -5.09 25.54
N GLY A 347 -24.59 -4.52 24.86
CA GLY A 347 -24.02 -3.22 25.16
C GLY A 347 -22.91 -3.25 26.23
N SER A 348 -22.56 -4.41 26.79
CA SER A 348 -21.42 -4.52 27.70
C SER A 348 -20.09 -4.35 26.97
N GLU A 349 -19.11 -3.70 27.60
CA GLU A 349 -17.80 -3.43 27.01
C GLU A 349 -16.69 -4.12 27.79
N GLN A 350 -15.81 -4.82 27.09
CA GLN A 350 -14.54 -5.33 27.62
C GLN A 350 -13.40 -4.49 27.04
N LYS A 351 -12.57 -3.88 27.89
CA LYS A 351 -11.46 -3.03 27.47
C LYS A 351 -10.12 -3.55 27.98
N PHE A 352 -9.14 -3.66 27.09
CA PHE A 352 -7.75 -3.96 27.46
C PHE A 352 -6.78 -3.21 26.55
N VAL A 353 -5.55 -3.00 27.03
CA VAL A 353 -4.51 -2.31 26.28
C VAL A 353 -3.50 -3.35 25.78
N GLN A 354 -3.28 -3.39 24.47
CA GLN A 354 -2.22 -4.14 23.80
C GLN A 354 -1.06 -3.17 23.51
N PRO A 355 0.03 -3.19 24.30
CA PRO A 355 1.09 -2.22 24.09
C PRO A 355 1.89 -2.55 22.82
N PHE A 356 2.39 -1.52 22.11
CA PHE A 356 3.04 -1.68 20.81
C PHE A 356 4.29 -0.82 20.67
N SER A 357 5.39 -1.47 20.29
CA SER A 357 6.67 -0.88 19.92
C SER A 357 7.37 -1.85 18.96
N SER A 358 8.05 -1.34 17.94
CA SER A 358 8.70 -2.15 16.90
C SER A 358 10.15 -1.73 16.69
N VAL A 359 11.06 -2.71 16.60
CA VAL A 359 12.43 -2.54 16.08
C VAL A 359 12.51 -3.16 14.69
N ALA A 360 13.43 -2.68 13.85
CA ALA A 360 13.51 -3.03 12.43
C ALA A 360 13.61 -4.54 12.11
N LEU A 361 13.96 -5.38 13.09
CA LEU A 361 14.14 -6.83 12.92
C LEU A 361 12.96 -7.69 13.41
N LEU A 362 11.94 -7.11 14.06
CA LEU A 362 10.79 -7.91 14.51
C LEU A 362 9.93 -8.34 13.32
N GLN A 363 9.49 -9.59 13.36
CA GLN A 363 8.61 -10.20 12.37
C GLN A 363 7.26 -10.52 13.00
N ARG A 364 6.20 -10.37 12.21
CA ARG A 364 4.84 -10.75 12.64
C ARG A 364 4.76 -12.26 12.86
N GLU A 365 3.94 -12.69 13.82
CA GLU A 365 3.77 -14.11 14.16
C GLU A 365 3.43 -14.95 12.91
N GLY A 366 4.22 -16.00 12.65
CA GLY A 366 4.06 -16.88 11.50
C GLY A 366 4.73 -16.40 10.20
N HIS A 367 5.30 -15.19 10.18
CA HIS A 367 5.99 -14.66 9.00
C HIS A 367 7.46 -15.11 8.98
N LEU A 368 7.90 -15.61 7.83
CA LEU A 368 9.28 -15.96 7.53
C LEU A 368 9.84 -14.97 6.50
N LYS A 369 10.83 -14.17 6.91
CA LYS A 369 11.66 -13.37 6.01
C LYS A 369 12.98 -14.09 5.79
N TYR A 370 13.40 -14.26 4.54
CA TYR A 370 14.65 -14.94 4.23
C TYR A 370 15.35 -14.33 3.01
N SER A 371 16.67 -14.50 2.97
CA SER A 371 17.54 -14.11 1.86
C SER A 371 18.59 -15.20 1.65
N LEU A 372 18.70 -15.70 0.44
CA LEU A 372 19.71 -16.65 0.00
C LEU A 372 20.51 -16.01 -1.12
N SER A 373 21.81 -15.84 -0.92
CA SER A 373 22.70 -15.13 -1.84
C SER A 373 23.95 -15.97 -2.11
N ALA A 374 24.39 -16.04 -3.36
CA ALA A 374 25.63 -16.70 -3.73
C ALA A 374 26.23 -16.00 -4.96
N GLY A 375 27.50 -15.62 -4.88
CA GLY A 375 28.13 -14.84 -5.94
C GLY A 375 29.58 -14.48 -5.65
N GLU A 376 30.13 -13.61 -6.48
CA GLU A 376 31.41 -12.97 -6.25
C GLU A 376 31.20 -11.59 -5.62
N TYR A 377 32.02 -11.25 -4.63
CA TYR A 377 32.05 -9.90 -4.08
C TYR A 377 32.49 -8.90 -5.15
N ARG A 378 31.80 -7.77 -5.23
CA ARG A 378 32.19 -6.65 -6.08
C ARG A 378 32.56 -5.45 -5.22
N ALA A 379 33.80 -5.02 -5.33
CA ALA A 379 34.19 -3.70 -4.85
C ALA A 379 33.64 -2.62 -5.79
N GLY A 380 33.51 -1.40 -5.26
CA GLY A 380 33.10 -0.23 -6.03
C GLY A 380 34.25 0.28 -6.91
N ASN A 381 34.56 1.56 -6.80
CA ASN A 381 35.59 2.21 -7.63
C ASN A 381 37.02 2.08 -7.04
N TYR A 382 37.31 0.99 -6.35
CA TYR A 382 38.64 0.72 -5.79
C TYR A 382 39.05 -0.74 -6.03
N ASN A 383 40.35 -0.98 -6.08
CA ASN A 383 40.88 -2.33 -6.30
C ASN A 383 40.80 -3.13 -5.00
N SER A 384 40.04 -4.22 -5.02
CA SER A 384 39.96 -5.21 -3.94
C SER A 384 39.87 -6.61 -4.54
N ALA A 385 40.07 -7.64 -3.73
CA ALA A 385 39.82 -9.01 -4.16
C ALA A 385 38.33 -9.25 -4.40
N GLU A 386 37.98 -10.15 -5.31
CA GLU A 386 36.59 -10.53 -5.63
C GLU A 386 36.28 -11.98 -5.20
N PRO A 387 36.36 -12.32 -3.89
CA PRO A 387 36.13 -13.68 -3.43
C PRO A 387 34.70 -14.13 -3.68
N LYS A 388 34.54 -15.43 -3.94
CA LYS A 388 33.23 -16.07 -3.98
C LYS A 388 32.71 -16.27 -2.58
N PHE A 389 31.42 -16.06 -2.38
CA PHE A 389 30.78 -16.27 -1.10
C PHE A 389 29.32 -16.73 -1.26
N GLY A 390 28.81 -17.35 -0.19
CA GLY A 390 27.40 -17.59 0.02
C GLY A 390 26.95 -16.92 1.31
N GLN A 391 25.76 -16.32 1.30
CA GLN A 391 25.13 -15.72 2.47
C GLN A 391 23.70 -16.25 2.60
N LEU A 392 23.32 -16.61 3.83
CA LEU A 392 21.97 -17.01 4.22
C LEU A 392 21.53 -16.15 5.38
N ASP A 393 20.33 -15.58 5.28
CA ASP A 393 19.66 -14.86 6.36
C ASP A 393 18.24 -15.40 6.50
N ALA A 394 17.79 -15.61 7.74
CA ALA A 394 16.43 -16.02 8.04
C ALA A 394 15.91 -15.38 9.33
N MET A 395 14.66 -14.96 9.32
CA MET A 395 13.95 -14.37 10.47
C MET A 395 12.55 -14.93 10.54
N TYR A 396 12.13 -15.36 11.72
CA TYR A 396 10.81 -15.96 11.92
C TYR A 396 10.10 -15.37 13.14
N GLY A 397 8.88 -14.87 12.91
CA GLY A 397 8.02 -14.36 13.96
C GLY A 397 7.37 -15.48 14.76
N LEU A 398 7.65 -15.53 16.06
CA LEU A 398 7.12 -16.50 17.02
C LEU A 398 5.95 -15.89 17.82
N PRO A 399 5.12 -16.73 18.47
CA PRO A 399 4.05 -16.26 19.34
C PRO A 399 4.54 -15.33 20.46
N TYR A 400 3.62 -14.52 20.99
CA TYR A 400 3.87 -13.57 22.08
C TYR A 400 4.89 -12.46 21.75
N GLY A 401 4.99 -12.09 20.47
CA GLY A 401 5.84 -10.98 20.01
C GLY A 401 7.33 -11.28 20.05
N PHE A 402 7.71 -12.55 20.03
CA PHE A 402 9.10 -12.98 19.86
C PHE A 402 9.46 -13.06 18.37
N THR A 403 10.72 -12.83 18.04
CA THR A 403 11.27 -13.07 16.71
C THR A 403 12.65 -13.69 16.87
N VAL A 404 12.87 -14.84 16.24
CA VAL A 404 14.21 -15.44 16.17
C VAL A 404 14.78 -15.15 14.80
N TYR A 405 16.05 -14.80 14.74
CA TYR A 405 16.73 -14.55 13.48
C TYR A 405 18.18 -15.00 13.54
N GLY A 406 18.75 -15.29 12.38
CA GLY A 406 20.13 -15.71 12.25
C GLY A 406 20.57 -15.77 10.81
N GLY A 407 21.87 -15.85 10.60
CA GLY A 407 22.43 -15.93 9.28
C GLY A 407 23.85 -16.46 9.29
N ALA A 408 24.37 -16.77 8.12
CA ALA A 408 25.74 -17.23 7.94
C ALA A 408 26.33 -16.71 6.62
N ILE A 409 27.62 -16.41 6.64
CA ILE A 409 28.43 -16.09 5.46
C ILE A 409 29.54 -17.15 5.36
N PHE A 410 29.70 -17.72 4.17
CA PHE A 410 30.73 -18.70 3.85
C PHE A 410 31.52 -18.23 2.63
N SER A 411 32.84 -18.17 2.77
CA SER A 411 33.81 -17.91 1.72
C SER A 411 35.10 -18.68 2.06
N ASP A 412 36.00 -18.84 1.09
CA ASP A 412 37.24 -19.62 1.28
C ASP A 412 38.10 -19.08 2.43
N ASP A 413 38.13 -17.75 2.59
CA ASP A 413 38.97 -17.04 3.56
C ASP A 413 38.14 -16.31 4.64
N TYR A 414 36.83 -16.55 4.71
CA TYR A 414 35.95 -15.90 5.68
C TYR A 414 34.75 -16.76 6.04
N TYR A 415 34.51 -16.91 7.34
CA TYR A 415 33.34 -17.58 7.89
C TYR A 415 32.69 -16.73 8.96
N SER A 416 31.38 -16.55 8.90
CA SER A 416 30.63 -15.81 9.92
C SER A 416 29.29 -16.46 10.21
N LEU A 417 28.91 -16.47 11.48
CA LEU A 417 27.64 -17.00 11.97
C LEU A 417 27.03 -16.02 12.95
N ALA A 418 25.77 -15.63 12.71
CA ALA A 418 25.01 -14.72 13.55
C ALA A 418 23.75 -15.39 14.09
N GLY A 419 23.40 -15.07 15.34
CA GLY A 419 22.16 -15.49 15.97
C GLY A 419 21.61 -14.40 16.88
N GLY A 420 20.30 -14.19 16.81
CA GLY A 420 19.63 -13.11 17.52
C GLY A 420 18.21 -13.45 17.95
N LEU A 421 17.76 -12.70 18.95
CA LEU A 421 16.41 -12.76 19.49
C LEU A 421 15.86 -11.34 19.67
N GLY A 422 14.70 -11.11 19.08
CA GLY A 422 13.90 -9.92 19.28
C GLY A 422 12.66 -10.22 20.12
N LYS A 423 12.25 -9.27 20.95
CA LYS A 423 10.96 -9.31 21.64
C LYS A 423 10.35 -7.92 21.76
N ASN A 424 9.07 -7.83 21.43
CA ASN A 424 8.24 -6.70 21.84
C ASN A 424 7.71 -6.96 23.27
N PHE A 425 8.27 -6.26 24.27
CA PHE A 425 7.78 -6.29 25.65
C PHE A 425 6.60 -5.34 25.88
N GLY A 426 6.20 -4.60 24.85
CA GLY A 426 5.07 -3.70 24.91
C GLY A 426 5.34 -2.46 25.77
N TYR A 427 5.00 -2.52 27.07
CA TYR A 427 5.15 -1.39 27.99
C TYR A 427 6.61 -0.92 28.11
N ILE A 428 7.55 -1.88 28.13
CA ILE A 428 8.98 -1.58 28.20
C ILE A 428 9.54 -1.17 26.84
N GLY A 429 8.87 -1.53 25.72
CA GLY A 429 9.36 -1.30 24.35
C GLY A 429 9.77 -2.59 23.66
N ALA A 430 10.38 -2.45 22.48
CA ALA A 430 10.92 -3.57 21.72
C ALA A 430 12.44 -3.63 21.86
N ILE A 431 12.97 -4.83 22.10
CA ILE A 431 14.40 -5.10 22.29
C ILE A 431 14.83 -6.17 21.28
N SER A 432 15.98 -5.97 20.65
CA SER A 432 16.66 -7.01 19.86
C SER A 432 18.10 -7.14 20.30
N ILE A 433 18.58 -8.37 20.42
CA ILE A 433 19.98 -8.67 20.74
C ILE A 433 20.47 -9.73 19.78
N ASP A 434 21.62 -9.49 19.16
CA ASP A 434 22.31 -10.50 18.36
C ASP A 434 23.81 -10.53 18.62
N VAL A 435 24.36 -11.71 18.37
CA VAL A 435 25.80 -11.99 18.44
C VAL A 435 26.23 -12.57 17.11
N THR A 436 27.31 -12.02 16.57
CA THR A 436 27.95 -12.51 15.35
C THR A 436 29.36 -12.98 15.69
N GLN A 437 29.67 -14.23 15.36
CA GLN A 437 31.01 -14.79 15.42
C GLN A 437 31.60 -14.78 14.02
N ALA A 438 32.80 -14.23 13.84
CA ALA A 438 33.53 -14.25 12.59
C ALA A 438 34.92 -14.90 12.76
N LYS A 439 35.36 -15.59 11.72
CA LYS A 439 36.72 -16.06 11.50
C LYS A 439 37.17 -15.59 10.12
N SER A 440 38.21 -14.79 10.08
CA SER A 440 38.76 -14.21 8.87
C SER A 440 40.21 -14.62 8.68
N LYS A 441 40.61 -14.85 7.43
CA LYS A 441 42.01 -14.92 7.03
C LYS A 441 42.39 -13.57 6.41
N LEU A 442 43.33 -12.87 7.05
CA LEU A 442 43.79 -11.53 6.70
C LEU A 442 45.04 -11.61 5.79
N ALA A 443 45.76 -10.50 5.63
CA ALA A 443 47.04 -10.46 4.93
C ALA A 443 48.05 -11.46 5.54
N ASN A 444 48.98 -11.95 4.73
CA ASN A 444 50.03 -12.93 5.13
C ASN A 444 49.50 -14.24 5.74
N GLU A 445 48.27 -14.64 5.41
CA GLU A 445 47.62 -15.86 5.93
C GLU A 445 47.35 -15.87 7.46
N GLU A 446 47.33 -14.69 8.10
CA GLU A 446 47.02 -14.59 9.52
C GLU A 446 45.52 -14.84 9.76
N ASN A 447 45.21 -15.75 10.70
CA ASN A 447 43.83 -16.01 11.12
C ASN A 447 43.44 -15.07 12.26
N SER A 448 42.30 -14.41 12.12
CA SER A 448 41.69 -13.58 13.16
C SER A 448 40.30 -14.10 13.50
N GLU A 449 39.98 -14.15 14.79
CA GLU A 449 38.71 -14.63 15.30
C GLU A 449 38.13 -13.60 16.27
N GLY A 450 36.85 -13.28 16.13
CA GLY A 450 36.22 -12.29 16.98
C GLY A 450 34.70 -12.32 16.94
N GLN A 451 34.13 -11.55 17.85
CA GLN A 451 32.69 -11.46 18.08
C GLN A 451 32.22 -10.00 17.98
N SER A 452 31.00 -9.82 17.48
CA SER A 452 30.27 -8.56 17.50
C SER A 452 28.94 -8.75 18.20
N TYR A 453 28.61 -7.87 19.13
CA TYR A 453 27.36 -7.82 19.86
C TYR A 453 26.57 -6.61 19.42
N ARG A 454 25.30 -6.78 19.05
CA ARG A 454 24.41 -5.69 18.66
C ARG A 454 23.18 -5.67 19.55
N PHE A 455 22.86 -4.49 20.06
CA PHE A 455 21.67 -4.22 20.86
C PHE A 455 20.83 -3.13 20.19
N LEU A 456 19.55 -3.42 19.98
CA LEU A 456 18.56 -2.51 19.41
C LEU A 456 17.42 -2.30 20.41
N TYR A 457 16.95 -1.07 20.53
CA TYR A 457 15.80 -0.76 21.38
C TYR A 457 14.95 0.36 20.81
N SER A 458 13.62 0.22 20.91
CA SER A 458 12.68 1.27 20.53
C SER A 458 11.47 1.36 21.47
N LYS A 459 11.02 2.59 21.73
CA LYS A 459 9.81 2.86 22.51
C LYS A 459 9.21 4.22 22.15
N SER A 460 7.90 4.28 21.90
CA SER A 460 7.12 5.52 22.10
C SER A 460 6.49 5.52 23.48
N PHE A 461 6.44 6.71 24.04
CA PHE A 461 5.69 7.04 25.23
C PHE A 461 4.48 7.89 24.85
N ASN A 462 3.38 7.71 25.59
CA ASN A 462 2.15 8.50 25.40
C ASN A 462 2.36 10.01 25.68
N SER A 463 3.49 10.39 26.30
CA SER A 463 3.95 11.78 26.44
C SER A 463 4.37 12.44 25.12
N GLY A 464 4.31 11.73 23.98
CA GLY A 464 4.80 12.20 22.69
C GLY A 464 6.31 12.04 22.51
N THR A 465 6.98 11.29 23.38
CA THR A 465 8.41 10.96 23.30
C THR A 465 8.59 9.68 22.49
N ASP A 466 9.35 9.69 21.41
CA ASP A 466 9.80 8.49 20.70
C ASP A 466 11.32 8.38 20.87
N PHE A 467 11.75 7.27 21.49
CA PHE A 467 13.14 6.95 21.76
C PHE A 467 13.55 5.72 20.97
N ARG A 468 14.62 5.86 20.18
CA ARG A 468 15.18 4.77 19.39
C ARG A 468 16.68 4.70 19.60
N LEU A 469 17.14 3.58 20.14
CA LEU A 469 18.52 3.17 20.06
C LEU A 469 18.66 2.27 18.83
N LEU A 470 19.05 2.88 17.72
CA LEU A 470 19.18 2.25 16.41
C LEU A 470 20.40 1.30 16.33
N GLY A 471 21.30 1.35 17.31
CA GLY A 471 22.37 0.38 17.45
C GLY A 471 23.34 0.75 18.55
N TYR A 472 23.53 -0.16 19.50
CA TYR A 472 24.77 -0.27 20.23
C TYR A 472 25.48 -1.53 19.73
N LYS A 473 26.52 -1.35 18.90
CA LYS A 473 27.33 -2.43 18.33
C LYS A 473 28.71 -2.40 19.00
N TYR A 474 29.17 -3.52 19.52
CA TYR A 474 30.52 -3.68 20.06
C TYR A 474 31.18 -4.89 19.42
N SER A 475 32.30 -4.66 18.75
CA SER A 475 33.11 -5.64 18.04
C SER A 475 34.46 -5.81 18.76
N THR A 476 34.84 -7.05 19.06
CA THR A 476 36.18 -7.38 19.57
C THR A 476 37.25 -7.06 18.53
N SER A 477 38.51 -6.89 18.93
CA SER A 477 39.61 -6.56 18.02
C SER A 477 39.86 -7.61 16.92
N GLY A 478 39.47 -8.87 17.12
CA GLY A 478 39.56 -9.92 16.10
C GLY A 478 38.33 -10.04 15.18
N TYR A 479 37.29 -9.23 15.37
CA TYR A 479 36.07 -9.29 14.56
C TYR A 479 36.22 -8.39 13.34
N TYR A 480 36.20 -8.96 12.15
CA TYR A 480 36.12 -8.24 10.88
C TYR A 480 34.80 -8.58 10.19
N THR A 481 34.16 -7.60 9.55
CA THR A 481 33.09 -7.88 8.58
C THR A 481 33.67 -8.55 7.32
N PHE A 482 32.82 -9.18 6.51
CA PHE A 482 33.28 -9.82 5.27
C PHE A 482 33.99 -8.83 4.33
N GLN A 483 33.46 -7.61 4.21
CA GLN A 483 34.05 -6.55 3.41
C GLN A 483 35.38 -6.07 3.99
N GLU A 484 35.45 -5.79 5.31
CA GLU A 484 36.71 -5.38 5.96
C GLU A 484 37.79 -6.46 5.83
N ALA A 485 37.45 -7.73 6.07
CA ALA A 485 38.41 -8.84 5.96
C ALA A 485 38.95 -8.99 4.53
N THR A 486 38.09 -8.79 3.52
CA THR A 486 38.48 -8.88 2.10
C THR A 486 39.40 -7.71 1.72
N ASP A 487 39.00 -6.49 2.07
CA ASP A 487 39.76 -5.28 1.75
C ASP A 487 41.11 -5.22 2.46
N VAL A 488 41.17 -5.62 3.73
CA VAL A 488 42.43 -5.75 4.49
C VAL A 488 43.34 -6.83 3.89
N ARG A 489 42.78 -7.96 3.46
CA ARG A 489 43.57 -9.05 2.86
C ARG A 489 44.17 -8.65 1.51
N SER A 490 43.46 -7.86 0.71
CA SER A 490 43.92 -7.42 -0.62
C SER A 490 44.70 -6.11 -0.62
N ASP A 491 44.95 -5.51 0.56
CA ASP A 491 45.57 -4.18 0.69
C ASP A 491 44.83 -3.13 -0.16
N ALA A 492 43.50 -3.17 -0.10
CA ALA A 492 42.65 -2.27 -0.87
C ALA A 492 42.79 -0.83 -0.35
N ASP A 493 42.81 0.14 -1.26
CA ASP A 493 42.74 1.57 -0.91
C ASP A 493 41.29 1.96 -0.56
N SER A 494 40.83 1.49 0.61
CA SER A 494 39.47 1.70 1.10
C SER A 494 39.46 2.12 2.57
N SER A 495 38.42 2.83 3.00
CA SER A 495 38.28 3.18 4.43
C SER A 495 38.12 1.95 5.33
N TYR A 496 37.70 0.81 4.77
CA TYR A 496 37.57 -0.47 5.49
C TYR A 496 38.93 -1.12 5.78
N SER A 497 39.94 -0.90 4.93
CA SER A 497 41.31 -1.34 5.22
C SER A 497 42.00 -0.42 6.24
N GLN A 498 41.66 0.87 6.21
CA GLN A 498 42.26 1.88 7.06
C GLN A 498 41.66 1.94 8.48
N TYR A 499 40.36 1.68 8.64
CA TYR A 499 39.66 1.87 9.92
C TYR A 499 38.99 0.60 10.43
N HIS A 500 39.56 0.02 11.48
CA HIS A 500 39.03 -1.19 12.11
C HIS A 500 37.99 -0.86 13.18
N LYS A 501 36.71 -1.09 12.89
CA LYS A 501 35.59 -0.65 13.74
C LYS A 501 35.54 -1.41 15.07
N ARG A 502 35.47 -0.66 16.17
CA ARG A 502 35.38 -1.19 17.53
C ARG A 502 33.97 -1.11 18.08
N SER A 503 33.42 0.09 18.18
CA SER A 503 32.09 0.28 18.75
C SER A 503 31.34 1.38 18.03
N GLN A 504 30.04 1.19 17.91
CA GLN A 504 29.15 2.14 17.27
C GLN A 504 27.91 2.34 18.14
N ILE A 505 27.60 3.59 18.42
CA ILE A 505 26.38 4.00 19.11
C ILE A 505 25.59 4.87 18.16
N GLN A 506 24.33 4.54 17.92
CA GLN A 506 23.39 5.34 17.15
C GLN A 506 22.07 5.46 17.91
N GLY A 507 21.65 6.69 18.18
CA GLY A 507 20.43 6.98 18.90
C GLY A 507 19.70 8.19 18.36
N ASN A 508 18.37 8.13 18.39
CA ASN A 508 17.49 9.25 18.09
C ASN A 508 16.42 9.36 19.18
N VAL A 509 16.14 10.59 19.58
CA VAL A 509 15.03 10.95 20.47
C VAL A 509 14.25 12.05 19.80
N THR A 510 12.94 11.87 19.68
CA THR A 510 12.02 12.93 19.26
C THR A 510 10.97 13.15 20.34
N GLN A 511 10.65 14.42 20.61
CA GLN A 511 9.67 14.82 21.60
C GLN A 511 8.68 15.76 20.94
N GLN A 512 7.42 15.34 20.85
CA GLN A 512 6.32 16.22 20.46
C GLN A 512 5.90 17.06 21.67
N LEU A 513 5.79 18.38 21.49
CA LEU A 513 5.38 19.33 22.52
C LEU A 513 3.96 19.87 22.24
N GLY A 514 3.13 19.05 21.59
CA GLY A 514 1.78 19.43 21.16
C GLY A 514 1.79 20.64 20.22
N ALA A 515 1.01 21.67 20.54
CA ALA A 515 0.94 22.90 19.74
C ALA A 515 2.24 23.72 19.75
N TRP A 516 3.18 23.41 20.67
CA TRP A 516 4.44 24.13 20.79
C TRP A 516 5.53 23.55 19.88
N GLY A 517 5.22 22.58 19.02
CA GLY A 517 6.15 22.04 18.04
C GLY A 517 6.80 20.73 18.45
N SER A 518 8.03 20.47 17.98
CA SER A 518 8.77 19.23 18.25
C SER A 518 10.26 19.50 18.45
N VAL A 519 10.87 18.73 19.34
CA VAL A 519 12.32 18.70 19.56
C VAL A 519 12.86 17.36 19.09
N TYR A 520 14.03 17.35 18.48
CA TYR A 520 14.74 16.11 18.16
C TYR A 520 16.20 16.18 18.62
N PHE A 521 16.76 15.01 18.90
CA PHE A 521 18.15 14.81 19.25
C PHE A 521 18.65 13.52 18.60
N ASN A 522 19.68 13.61 17.78
CA ASN A 522 20.35 12.50 17.13
C ASN A 522 21.79 12.46 17.62
N VAL A 523 22.29 11.26 17.88
CA VAL A 523 23.69 11.04 18.25
C VAL A 523 24.23 9.82 17.52
N THR A 524 25.44 9.97 16.99
CA THR A 524 26.25 8.87 16.50
C THR A 524 27.67 9.00 17.03
N GLN A 525 28.24 7.89 17.46
CA GLN A 525 29.66 7.78 17.78
C GLN A 525 30.18 6.46 17.23
N GLN A 526 31.31 6.50 16.55
CA GLN A 526 32.05 5.34 16.09
C GLN A 526 33.49 5.44 16.59
N ASP A 527 33.92 4.38 17.28
CA ASP A 527 35.27 4.20 17.78
C ASP A 527 35.98 3.10 16.95
N TYR A 528 37.31 3.21 16.83
CA TYR A 528 38.15 2.28 16.08
C TYR A 528 39.18 1.59 16.99
N TRP A 529 39.78 0.49 16.53
CA TRP A 529 40.82 -0.25 17.25
C TRP A 529 42.23 0.24 16.92
N ASN A 530 42.44 0.63 15.66
CA ASN A 530 43.73 1.02 15.10
C ASN A 530 43.94 2.55 15.03
N ASP A 531 43.00 3.32 15.59
CA ASP A 531 43.06 4.78 15.67
C ASP A 531 42.53 5.24 17.04
N GLU A 532 43.17 6.27 17.60
CA GLU A 532 42.71 6.96 18.82
C GLU A 532 41.59 7.97 18.51
N GLY A 533 41.50 8.41 17.25
CA GLY A 533 40.45 9.26 16.71
C GLY A 533 39.06 8.65 16.81
N LYS A 534 38.04 9.52 16.93
CA LYS A 534 36.63 9.11 17.03
C LYS A 534 35.79 9.87 16.03
N GLN A 535 34.92 9.16 15.34
CA GLN A 535 33.89 9.79 14.53
C GLN A 535 32.67 10.08 15.41
N ARG A 536 32.22 11.33 15.45
CA ARG A 536 31.09 11.77 16.27
C ARG A 536 30.19 12.70 15.47
N SER A 537 28.89 12.48 15.53
CA SER A 537 27.91 13.45 15.04
C SER A 537 26.78 13.62 16.05
N LEU A 538 26.43 14.86 16.34
CA LEU A 538 25.30 15.25 17.16
C LEU A 538 24.46 16.23 16.37
N ASN A 539 23.17 15.94 16.25
CA ASN A 539 22.21 16.86 15.62
C ASN A 539 21.05 17.07 16.58
N ALA A 540 20.83 18.30 17.01
CA ALA A 540 19.71 18.67 17.86
C ALA A 540 18.91 19.76 17.18
N GLY A 541 17.60 19.75 17.31
CA GLY A 541 16.81 20.84 16.75
C GLY A 541 15.40 20.93 17.30
N TYR A 542 14.80 22.06 17.04
CA TYR A 542 13.44 22.40 17.42
C TYR A 542 12.70 22.94 16.21
N ASN A 543 11.53 22.37 15.93
CA ASN A 543 10.64 22.80 14.87
C ASN A 543 9.35 23.30 15.50
N GLY A 544 8.99 24.55 15.20
CA GLY A 544 7.78 25.18 15.70
C GLY A 544 6.96 25.82 14.59
N ARG A 545 5.74 26.22 14.94
CA ARG A 545 4.84 26.94 14.04
C ARG A 545 4.14 28.07 14.79
N ILE A 546 4.12 29.26 14.21
CA ILE A 546 3.34 30.41 14.70
C ILE A 546 2.35 30.79 13.59
N GLY A 547 1.05 30.58 13.83
CA GLY A 547 0.01 30.86 12.82
C GLY A 547 0.18 29.98 11.58
N ARG A 548 0.58 30.55 10.44
CA ARG A 548 0.92 29.81 9.20
C ARG A 548 2.43 29.69 8.98
N VAL A 549 3.24 30.35 9.79
CA VAL A 549 4.70 30.42 9.65
C VAL A 549 5.33 29.21 10.35
N ASN A 550 6.16 28.47 9.62
CA ASN A 550 6.99 27.41 10.19
C ASN A 550 8.38 27.97 10.46
N TYR A 551 8.97 27.60 11.59
CA TYR A 551 10.36 27.95 11.90
C TYR A 551 11.08 26.77 12.51
N SER A 552 12.38 26.67 12.26
CA SER A 552 13.23 25.66 12.87
C SER A 552 14.54 26.25 13.34
N ILE A 553 15.06 25.72 14.44
CA ILE A 553 16.41 25.98 14.94
C ILE A 553 17.09 24.63 15.03
N ALA A 554 18.27 24.48 14.44
CA ALA A 554 19.04 23.25 14.54
C ALA A 554 20.50 23.55 14.87
N TYR A 555 21.13 22.62 15.59
CA TYR A 555 22.52 22.63 15.94
C TYR A 555 23.13 21.30 15.51
N THR A 556 24.17 21.38 14.69
CA THR A 556 24.93 20.24 14.20
C THR A 556 26.35 20.33 14.73
N TRP A 557 26.87 19.22 15.23
CA TRP A 557 28.27 19.06 15.59
C TRP A 557 28.79 17.77 14.99
N THR A 558 29.85 17.86 14.18
CA THR A 558 30.49 16.71 13.55
C THR A 558 31.98 16.74 13.84
N LYS A 559 32.56 15.59 14.15
CA LYS A 559 34.00 15.40 14.22
C LYS A 559 34.36 14.10 13.52
N SER A 560 35.31 14.17 12.60
CA SER A 560 35.88 13.02 11.92
C SER A 560 37.20 12.62 12.56
N PRO A 561 37.63 11.35 12.44
CA PRO A 561 38.91 10.89 12.98
C PRO A 561 40.10 11.53 12.27
N GLU A 562 39.99 11.81 10.98
CA GLU A 562 41.05 12.39 10.12
C GLU A 562 41.34 13.87 10.41
N TRP A 563 40.38 14.57 11.01
CA TRP A 563 40.41 16.02 11.18
C TRP A 563 40.41 16.37 12.66
N ASP A 564 41.41 17.14 13.09
CA ASP A 564 41.56 17.51 14.50
C ASP A 564 40.45 18.47 14.95
N GLU A 565 40.04 19.34 14.02
CA GLU A 565 38.95 20.29 14.21
C GLU A 565 37.59 19.62 14.05
N SER A 566 36.65 19.94 14.94
CA SER A 566 35.25 19.55 14.79
C SER A 566 34.51 20.66 14.06
N ASP A 567 33.50 20.36 13.25
CA ASP A 567 32.60 21.36 12.68
C ASP A 567 31.37 21.56 13.56
N ARG A 568 30.98 22.82 13.80
CA ARG A 568 29.75 23.18 14.49
C ARG A 568 28.96 24.18 13.66
N LEU A 569 27.67 23.92 13.50
CA LEU A 569 26.77 24.74 12.73
C LEU A 569 25.49 24.98 13.53
N LEU A 570 25.16 26.25 13.77
CA LEU A 570 23.84 26.67 14.23
C LEU A 570 23.05 27.17 13.03
N SER A 571 21.87 26.62 12.79
CA SER A 571 20.98 27.05 11.73
C SER A 571 19.63 27.50 12.29
N PHE A 572 19.08 28.53 11.66
CA PHE A 572 17.71 28.98 11.84
C PHE A 572 17.06 29.07 10.47
N SER A 573 15.87 28.49 10.32
CA SER A 573 15.08 28.63 9.09
C SER A 573 13.66 29.07 9.43
N MET A 574 13.07 29.87 8.56
CA MET A 574 11.70 30.34 8.66
C MET A 574 11.07 30.32 7.28
N SER A 575 9.88 29.72 7.18
CA SER A 575 9.10 29.64 5.93
C SER A 575 7.71 30.21 6.17
N ILE A 576 7.36 31.24 5.39
CA ILE A 576 6.11 31.98 5.43
C ILE A 576 5.31 31.65 4.16
N PRO A 577 4.25 30.84 4.24
CA PRO A 577 3.37 30.58 3.11
C PRO A 577 2.46 31.79 2.83
N LEU A 578 2.54 32.32 1.61
CA LEU A 578 1.76 33.45 1.09
C LEU A 578 0.73 33.00 0.03
N GLY A 579 0.30 31.74 0.08
CA GLY A 579 -0.59 31.12 -0.91
C GLY A 579 0.18 30.12 -1.78
N ARG A 580 0.29 30.40 -3.09
CA ARG A 580 1.10 29.61 -4.06
C ARG A 580 2.59 29.97 -4.05
N VAL A 581 2.97 30.85 -3.13
CA VAL A 581 4.32 31.42 -2.98
C VAL A 581 4.73 31.29 -1.53
N TRP A 582 5.99 30.95 -1.28
CA TRP A 582 6.62 30.88 0.03
C TRP A 582 7.78 31.87 0.09
N SER A 583 7.82 32.63 1.19
CA SER A 583 8.99 33.44 1.54
C SER A 583 9.81 32.68 2.58
N ASN A 584 11.10 32.51 2.31
CA ASN A 584 12.02 31.74 3.12
C ASN A 584 13.12 32.66 3.65
N TYR A 585 13.46 32.48 4.92
CA TYR A 585 14.64 33.06 5.54
C TYR A 585 15.48 31.95 6.14
N HIS A 586 16.77 31.96 5.86
CA HIS A 586 17.73 31.01 6.41
C HIS A 586 18.92 31.77 6.99
N LEU A 587 19.39 31.33 8.16
CA LEU A 587 20.54 31.88 8.86
C LEU A 587 21.39 30.71 9.32
N THR A 588 22.66 30.69 8.97
CA THR A 588 23.62 29.68 9.42
C THR A 588 24.86 30.34 9.96
N THR A 589 25.29 29.95 11.16
CA THR A 589 26.52 30.41 11.80
C THR A 589 27.40 29.22 12.13
N ASP A 590 28.65 29.27 11.69
CA ASP A 590 29.64 28.26 12.04
C ASP A 590 30.46 28.64 13.29
N GLN A 591 31.33 27.73 13.73
CA GLN A 591 32.20 27.96 14.90
C GLN A 591 33.24 29.08 14.75
N HIS A 592 33.54 29.50 13.53
CA HIS A 592 34.45 30.61 13.24
C HIS A 592 33.72 31.95 13.24
N GLY A 593 32.43 31.96 13.62
CA GLY A 593 31.58 33.14 13.61
C GLY A 593 31.18 33.59 12.20
N ARG A 594 31.48 32.80 11.15
CA ARG A 594 31.01 33.07 9.79
C ARG A 594 29.51 32.85 9.78
N THR A 595 28.77 33.91 9.46
CA THR A 595 27.31 33.93 9.50
C THR A 595 26.80 34.22 8.11
N ASN A 596 26.10 33.26 7.51
CA ASN A 596 25.44 33.40 6.22
C ASN A 596 23.94 33.58 6.44
N GLN A 597 23.36 34.62 5.84
CA GLN A 597 21.92 34.89 5.87
C GLN A 597 21.39 34.86 4.45
N GLN A 598 20.27 34.20 4.22
CA GLN A 598 19.63 34.08 2.90
C GLN A 598 18.14 34.40 3.02
N LEU A 599 17.65 35.20 2.10
CA LEU A 599 16.24 35.53 1.90
C LEU A 599 15.84 35.05 0.52
N GLY A 600 14.70 34.36 0.41
CA GLY A 600 14.26 33.85 -0.87
C GLY A 600 12.75 33.78 -1.01
N VAL A 601 12.31 33.74 -2.26
CA VAL A 601 10.92 33.53 -2.66
C VAL A 601 10.88 32.31 -3.56
N SER A 602 9.97 31.38 -3.28
CA SER A 602 9.75 30.19 -4.11
C SER A 602 8.26 29.96 -4.33
N GLY A 603 7.89 29.29 -5.41
CA GLY A 603 6.48 29.04 -5.73
C GLY A 603 6.30 28.16 -6.95
N THR A 604 5.03 27.95 -7.31
CA THR A 604 4.62 27.22 -8.52
C THR A 604 3.87 28.13 -9.48
N ALA A 605 4.12 28.01 -10.78
CA ALA A 605 3.47 28.73 -11.86
C ALA A 605 2.85 27.76 -12.91
N LEU A 606 2.15 28.32 -13.90
CA LEU A 606 1.36 27.62 -14.94
C LEU A 606 0.03 27.02 -14.43
N GLU A 607 -0.80 26.55 -15.35
CA GLU A 607 -2.16 26.04 -15.07
C GLU A 607 -2.14 24.78 -14.19
N ASP A 608 -1.21 23.86 -14.48
CA ASP A 608 -1.01 22.59 -13.77
C ASP A 608 0.03 22.65 -12.63
N HIS A 609 0.47 23.85 -12.23
CA HIS A 609 1.50 24.05 -11.20
C HIS A 609 2.82 23.31 -11.46
N ASN A 610 3.12 23.06 -12.74
CA ASN A 610 4.23 22.23 -13.18
C ASN A 610 5.53 23.00 -13.42
N LEU A 611 5.56 24.31 -13.16
CA LEU A 611 6.79 25.11 -13.12
C LEU A 611 7.07 25.56 -11.69
N ASN A 612 8.10 24.98 -11.07
CA ASN A 612 8.62 25.46 -9.78
C ASN A 612 9.68 26.53 -10.04
N TYR A 613 9.67 27.58 -9.23
CA TYR A 613 10.70 28.61 -9.26
C TYR A 613 11.18 28.92 -7.85
N SER A 614 12.47 29.26 -7.71
CA SER A 614 13.07 29.75 -6.47
C SER A 614 14.08 30.82 -6.79
N VAL A 615 13.96 31.97 -6.12
CA VAL A 615 14.91 33.08 -6.19
C VAL A 615 15.38 33.36 -4.79
N GLN A 616 16.69 33.38 -4.57
CA GLN A 616 17.30 33.58 -3.27
C GLN A 616 18.46 34.55 -3.37
N GLU A 617 18.62 35.38 -2.35
CA GLU A 617 19.73 36.33 -2.21
C GLU A 617 20.23 36.24 -0.78
N GLY A 618 21.55 36.23 -0.61
CA GLY A 618 22.18 36.05 0.69
C GLY A 618 23.48 36.79 0.86
N TYR A 619 23.86 36.96 2.10
CA TYR A 619 25.08 37.63 2.52
C TYR A 619 25.75 36.87 3.65
N GLY A 620 27.04 36.57 3.47
CA GLY A 620 27.88 35.97 4.49
C GLY A 620 28.92 36.93 5.07
N SER A 621 29.01 36.98 6.40
CA SER A 621 30.03 37.72 7.13
C SER A 621 31.43 37.10 6.99
N ASN A 622 32.46 37.78 7.52
CA ASN A 622 33.83 37.26 7.61
C ASN A 622 34.42 36.79 6.28
N GLY A 623 34.17 37.55 5.21
CA GLY A 623 34.78 37.31 3.90
C GLY A 623 34.08 36.24 3.05
N VAL A 624 32.84 35.85 3.37
CA VAL A 624 32.01 35.00 2.49
C VAL A 624 31.34 35.83 1.37
N GLY A 625 30.87 37.04 1.69
CA GLY A 625 30.34 37.99 0.70
C GLY A 625 28.91 37.69 0.24
N ASN A 626 28.49 38.32 -0.87
CA ASN A 626 27.15 38.16 -1.42
C ASN A 626 27.04 36.85 -2.19
N SER A 627 25.85 36.26 -2.18
CA SER A 627 25.50 35.10 -2.99
C SER A 627 24.04 35.19 -3.43
N GLY A 628 23.71 34.62 -4.58
CA GLY A 628 22.33 34.55 -5.03
C GLY A 628 22.12 33.37 -5.95
N SER A 629 20.87 32.88 -6.00
CA SER A 629 20.48 31.79 -6.85
C SER A 629 19.11 32.00 -7.45
N VAL A 630 18.95 31.56 -8.70
CA VAL A 630 17.68 31.44 -9.40
C VAL A 630 17.58 30.01 -9.90
N ASN A 631 16.53 29.29 -9.51
CA ASN A 631 16.27 27.93 -9.94
C ASN A 631 14.87 27.86 -10.57
N LEU A 632 14.76 27.17 -11.70
CA LEU A 632 13.55 26.89 -12.44
C LEU A 632 13.49 25.39 -12.71
N ASP A 633 12.39 24.74 -12.32
CA ASP A 633 12.17 23.31 -12.56
C ASP A 633 10.81 23.11 -13.23
N TYR A 634 10.80 22.63 -14.46
CA TYR A 634 9.62 22.36 -15.25
C TYR A 634 9.34 20.85 -15.35
N GLN A 635 8.13 20.42 -15.03
CA GLN A 635 7.67 19.03 -15.09
C GLN A 635 6.58 18.83 -16.14
N GLY A 636 6.98 18.50 -17.37
CA GLY A 636 6.06 18.21 -18.46
C GLY A 636 5.64 16.73 -18.53
N GLY A 637 4.78 16.38 -19.49
CA GLY A 637 4.32 15.00 -19.69
C GLY A 637 5.36 14.07 -20.32
N VAL A 638 6.26 14.64 -21.11
CA VAL A 638 7.30 13.91 -21.86
C VAL A 638 8.69 13.95 -21.19
N GLY A 639 8.77 14.52 -19.99
CA GLY A 639 10.03 14.72 -19.27
C GLY A 639 10.02 15.99 -18.43
N SER A 640 11.14 16.26 -17.79
CA SER A 640 11.33 17.45 -16.96
C SER A 640 12.69 18.07 -17.19
N ALA A 641 12.74 19.39 -17.03
CA ALA A 641 13.90 20.21 -17.29
C ALA A 641 14.16 21.11 -16.08
N SER A 642 15.42 21.28 -15.71
CA SER A 642 15.85 22.22 -14.68
C SER A 642 16.87 23.19 -15.22
N LEU A 643 16.83 24.43 -14.73
CA LEU A 643 17.77 25.50 -15.03
C LEU A 643 18.06 26.26 -13.75
N GLY A 644 19.34 26.36 -13.40
CA GLY A 644 19.82 27.08 -12.23
C GLY A 644 20.90 28.09 -12.63
N TYR A 645 20.85 29.28 -12.04
CA TYR A 645 21.93 30.24 -12.09
C TYR A 645 22.30 30.61 -10.65
N ASN A 646 23.56 30.42 -10.29
CA ASN A 646 24.08 30.71 -8.97
C ASN A 646 25.27 31.65 -9.12
N TYR A 647 25.40 32.61 -8.24
CA TYR A 647 26.59 33.42 -8.13
C TYR A 647 26.98 33.59 -6.67
N ASN A 648 28.27 33.75 -6.44
CA ASN A 648 28.83 34.13 -5.15
C ASN A 648 29.87 35.23 -5.40
N ARG A 649 30.59 35.66 -4.35
CA ARG A 649 31.58 36.73 -4.46
C ARG A 649 32.68 36.42 -5.49
N ASP A 650 33.06 35.15 -5.61
CA ASP A 650 34.29 34.72 -6.28
C ASP A 650 34.01 33.92 -7.57
N GLY A 651 32.75 33.79 -7.98
CA GLY A 651 32.38 33.07 -9.20
C GLY A 651 30.88 32.95 -9.47
N GLN A 652 30.58 32.43 -10.66
CA GLN A 652 29.23 32.20 -11.16
C GLN A 652 29.11 30.80 -11.77
N GLN A 653 27.92 30.20 -11.67
CA GLN A 653 27.66 28.84 -12.12
C GLN A 653 26.27 28.74 -12.74
N VAL A 654 26.21 28.22 -13.96
CA VAL A 654 24.97 27.85 -14.64
C VAL A 654 24.82 26.34 -14.58
N ASN A 655 23.70 25.87 -14.07
CA ASN A 655 23.31 24.46 -13.98
C ASN A 655 22.11 24.21 -14.88
N TYR A 656 22.08 23.08 -15.56
CA TYR A 656 20.92 22.65 -16.34
C TYR A 656 20.78 21.14 -16.28
N GLY A 657 19.54 20.67 -16.37
CA GLY A 657 19.26 19.24 -16.33
C GLY A 657 18.06 18.86 -17.18
N LEU A 658 18.10 17.64 -17.71
CA LEU A 658 17.02 17.01 -18.46
C LEU A 658 16.84 15.59 -17.93
N ARG A 659 15.63 15.26 -17.51
CA ARG A 659 15.29 13.93 -17.00
C ARG A 659 13.96 13.44 -17.56
N GLY A 660 13.88 12.17 -17.91
CA GLY A 660 12.67 11.60 -18.52
C GLY A 660 12.83 10.13 -18.84
N GLY A 661 11.76 9.55 -19.36
CA GLY A 661 11.67 8.15 -19.71
C GLY A 661 11.26 7.94 -21.17
N VAL A 662 11.70 6.84 -21.74
CA VAL A 662 11.32 6.35 -23.06
C VAL A 662 10.90 4.90 -22.92
N ILE A 663 9.70 4.57 -23.38
CA ILE A 663 9.22 3.19 -23.43
C ILE A 663 8.88 2.84 -24.87
N ALA A 664 9.54 1.81 -25.40
CA ALA A 664 9.16 1.20 -26.66
C ALA A 664 8.35 -0.07 -26.37
N HIS A 665 7.10 -0.09 -26.84
CA HIS A 665 6.13 -1.16 -26.62
C HIS A 665 5.39 -1.48 -27.92
N SER A 666 4.43 -2.41 -27.88
CA SER A 666 3.78 -2.89 -29.11
C SER A 666 2.98 -1.83 -29.88
N GLU A 667 2.64 -0.69 -29.25
CA GLU A 667 1.88 0.39 -29.88
C GLU A 667 2.75 1.60 -30.25
N GLY A 668 4.08 1.51 -30.08
CA GLY A 668 5.02 2.53 -30.51
C GLY A 668 6.03 2.93 -29.43
N ILE A 669 6.48 4.18 -29.50
CA ILE A 669 7.40 4.78 -28.53
C ILE A 669 6.65 5.89 -27.80
N THR A 670 6.62 5.79 -26.48
CA THR A 670 5.98 6.79 -25.61
C THR A 670 7.05 7.42 -24.72
N LEU A 671 7.11 8.75 -24.74
CA LEU A 671 7.95 9.53 -23.83
C LEU A 671 7.21 9.76 -22.52
N SER A 672 7.95 9.89 -21.44
CA SER A 672 7.36 10.07 -20.12
C SER A 672 8.23 10.92 -19.20
N GLN A 673 7.66 11.30 -18.08
CA GLN A 673 8.42 11.66 -16.88
C GLN A 673 9.35 10.50 -16.46
N PRO A 674 10.33 10.73 -15.56
CA PRO A 674 11.23 9.69 -15.09
C PRO A 674 10.50 8.41 -14.67
N LEU A 675 11.04 7.26 -15.10
CA LEU A 675 10.38 5.97 -14.95
C LEU A 675 10.52 5.46 -13.50
N GLY A 676 9.42 5.02 -12.90
CA GLY A 676 9.44 4.24 -11.66
C GLY A 676 9.71 2.76 -11.89
N GLU A 677 9.62 1.98 -10.81
CA GLU A 677 9.85 0.52 -10.86
C GLU A 677 8.72 -0.22 -11.59
N SER A 678 7.48 -0.05 -11.14
CA SER A 678 6.26 -0.57 -11.77
C SER A 678 5.41 0.58 -12.28
N MET A 679 4.79 0.39 -13.44
CA MET A 679 4.13 1.46 -14.19
C MET A 679 3.01 0.99 -15.08
N ALA A 680 2.11 1.90 -15.48
CA ALA A 680 1.10 1.65 -16.49
C ALA A 680 1.39 2.43 -17.77
N ILE A 681 1.21 1.77 -18.91
CA ILE A 681 1.03 2.44 -20.20
C ILE A 681 -0.48 2.59 -20.42
N ILE A 682 -0.93 3.83 -20.52
CA ILE A 682 -2.26 4.17 -20.99
C ILE A 682 -2.29 4.01 -22.51
N SER A 683 -3.28 3.28 -23.00
CA SER A 683 -3.62 3.19 -24.42
C SER A 683 -5.04 3.73 -24.62
N ALA A 684 -5.13 4.93 -25.19
CA ALA A 684 -6.36 5.66 -25.46
C ALA A 684 -6.31 6.29 -26.87
N PRO A 685 -6.38 5.49 -27.95
CA PRO A 685 -6.21 5.98 -29.32
C PRO A 685 -7.17 7.14 -29.67
N GLY A 686 -6.66 8.30 -30.06
CA GLY A 686 -7.49 9.46 -30.40
C GLY A 686 -7.90 10.36 -29.24
N ALA A 687 -7.59 10.02 -27.99
CA ALA A 687 -7.78 10.87 -26.81
C ALA A 687 -6.60 11.81 -26.55
N ARG A 688 -5.93 12.31 -27.60
CA ARG A 688 -4.76 13.19 -27.47
C ARG A 688 -5.08 14.41 -26.60
N GLY A 689 -4.15 14.75 -25.70
CA GLY A 689 -4.27 15.88 -24.77
C GLY A 689 -5.12 15.58 -23.53
N ALA A 690 -5.66 14.36 -23.40
CA ALA A 690 -6.34 13.96 -22.18
C ALA A 690 -5.36 13.90 -21.01
N HIS A 691 -5.67 14.61 -19.94
CA HIS A 691 -4.89 14.60 -18.71
C HIS A 691 -5.15 13.34 -17.89
N VAL A 692 -4.11 12.83 -17.24
CA VAL A 692 -4.21 11.70 -16.32
C VAL A 692 -4.49 12.19 -14.90
N ILE A 693 -5.46 11.59 -14.22
CA ILE A 693 -5.79 11.95 -12.84
C ILE A 693 -4.62 11.58 -11.90
N ASN A 694 -4.37 12.41 -10.89
CA ASN A 694 -3.30 12.25 -9.89
C ASN A 694 -1.86 12.20 -10.45
N ASN A 695 -1.65 12.59 -11.72
CA ASN A 695 -0.34 12.62 -12.37
C ASN A 695 -0.12 13.98 -13.06
N GLY A 696 0.42 14.94 -12.30
CA GLY A 696 0.61 16.31 -12.77
C GLY A 696 1.46 16.39 -14.04
N GLY A 697 0.95 17.12 -15.04
CA GLY A 697 1.61 17.33 -16.34
C GLY A 697 1.59 16.14 -17.30
N VAL A 698 1.05 14.97 -16.92
CA VAL A 698 0.97 13.80 -17.81
C VAL A 698 -0.27 13.88 -18.69
N GLU A 699 -0.06 13.80 -20.00
CA GLU A 699 -1.09 13.87 -21.03
C GLU A 699 -0.93 12.73 -22.04
N VAL A 700 -2.06 12.32 -22.64
CA VAL A 700 -2.09 11.38 -23.76
C VAL A 700 -1.44 12.01 -25.00
N ASP A 701 -0.41 11.36 -25.51
CA ASP A 701 0.37 11.80 -26.66
C ASP A 701 -0.43 11.70 -27.98
N TRP A 702 0.23 12.07 -29.07
CA TRP A 702 -0.36 12.06 -30.40
C TRP A 702 -0.61 10.66 -30.98
N MET A 703 0.05 9.62 -30.45
CA MET A 703 -0.22 8.22 -30.76
C MET A 703 -1.39 7.66 -29.93
N GLY A 704 -1.88 8.41 -28.93
CA GLY A 704 -2.90 7.96 -28.00
C GLY A 704 -2.33 7.23 -26.78
N ASN A 705 -1.06 7.43 -26.44
CA ASN A 705 -0.40 6.76 -25.33
C ASN A 705 0.01 7.73 -24.23
N ALA A 706 0.07 7.25 -22.98
CA ALA A 706 0.71 7.97 -21.88
C ALA A 706 1.35 6.96 -20.92
N VAL A 707 2.23 7.43 -20.03
CA VAL A 707 2.85 6.57 -19.01
C VAL A 707 2.51 7.14 -17.64
N VAL A 708 1.97 6.27 -16.77
CA VAL A 708 1.85 6.52 -15.33
C VAL A 708 3.13 5.99 -14.67
N PRO A 709 4.04 6.87 -14.22
CA PRO A 709 5.40 6.49 -13.86
C PRO A 709 5.50 5.64 -12.59
N TYR A 710 4.53 5.72 -11.69
CA TYR A 710 4.58 5.05 -10.38
C TYR A 710 3.29 4.29 -10.08
N LEU A 711 3.41 2.97 -9.96
CA LEU A 711 2.38 2.10 -9.41
C LEU A 711 2.96 1.25 -8.28
N THR A 712 2.13 0.91 -7.31
CA THR A 712 2.53 0.00 -6.22
C THR A 712 2.38 -1.46 -6.69
N PRO A 713 3.44 -2.28 -6.62
CA PRO A 713 3.36 -3.70 -6.98
C PRO A 713 2.37 -4.49 -6.12
N TYR A 714 1.72 -5.49 -6.74
CA TYR A 714 0.75 -6.41 -6.13
C TYR A 714 -0.43 -5.71 -5.47
N ARG A 715 -0.77 -4.50 -5.94
CA ARG A 715 -1.89 -3.69 -5.47
C ARG A 715 -2.76 -3.29 -6.63
N GLU A 716 -4.07 -3.27 -6.38
CA GLU A 716 -5.03 -2.68 -7.29
C GLU A 716 -4.84 -1.17 -7.28
N THR A 717 -4.53 -0.62 -8.46
CA THR A 717 -4.40 0.81 -8.68
C THR A 717 -5.39 1.23 -9.75
N GLU A 718 -6.21 2.23 -9.44
CA GLU A 718 -7.11 2.85 -10.40
C GLU A 718 -6.32 3.86 -11.26
N VAL A 719 -6.35 3.67 -12.58
CA VAL A 719 -5.81 4.60 -13.57
C VAL A 719 -7.00 5.28 -14.25
N SER A 720 -7.01 6.61 -14.27
CA SER A 720 -8.17 7.37 -14.75
C SER A 720 -7.77 8.55 -15.62
N LEU A 721 -8.58 8.81 -16.65
CA LEU A 721 -8.45 9.97 -17.54
C LEU A 721 -9.48 11.04 -17.19
N ARG A 722 -9.06 12.30 -17.27
CA ARG A 722 -9.91 13.48 -17.05
C ARG A 722 -10.85 13.69 -18.24
N SER A 723 -12.14 13.44 -18.04
CA SER A 723 -13.14 13.62 -19.09
C SER A 723 -13.32 15.08 -19.55
N ASP A 724 -13.01 16.05 -18.69
CA ASP A 724 -13.07 17.49 -19.00
C ASP A 724 -11.91 17.97 -19.88
N SER A 725 -10.82 17.19 -19.94
CA SER A 725 -9.67 17.46 -20.82
C SER A 725 -9.79 16.82 -22.21
N LEU A 726 -10.81 16.01 -22.44
CA LEU A 726 -11.03 15.38 -23.73
C LEU A 726 -11.44 16.42 -24.77
N ASN A 727 -10.97 16.22 -26.01
CA ASN A 727 -11.49 16.95 -27.15
C ASN A 727 -13.03 16.77 -27.26
N ASN A 728 -13.73 17.79 -27.73
CA ASN A 728 -15.18 17.80 -27.84
C ASN A 728 -15.79 16.69 -28.73
N GLN A 729 -14.95 16.06 -29.55
CA GLN A 729 -15.30 14.95 -30.43
C GLN A 729 -14.75 13.60 -29.94
N VAL A 730 -14.40 13.49 -28.67
CA VAL A 730 -13.91 12.24 -28.09
C VAL A 730 -14.71 11.94 -26.85
N ASP A 731 -15.12 10.68 -26.74
CA ASP A 731 -15.76 10.15 -25.55
C ASP A 731 -15.07 8.83 -25.15
N LEU A 732 -15.20 8.47 -23.88
CA LEU A 732 -14.62 7.24 -23.31
C LEU A 732 -15.74 6.29 -22.90
N ASP A 733 -15.59 5.00 -23.20
CA ASP A 733 -16.52 3.98 -22.70
C ASP A 733 -16.46 3.88 -21.17
N THR A 734 -15.24 3.92 -20.62
CA THR A 734 -14.96 3.97 -19.20
C THR A 734 -13.85 4.99 -18.95
N ALA A 735 -14.03 5.87 -17.96
CA ALA A 735 -13.02 6.88 -17.61
C ALA A 735 -11.96 6.38 -16.63
N SER A 736 -12.12 5.18 -16.06
CA SER A 736 -11.15 4.55 -15.16
C SER A 736 -11.04 3.05 -15.38
N VAL A 737 -9.84 2.52 -15.11
CA VAL A 737 -9.47 1.11 -15.24
C VAL A 737 -8.59 0.71 -14.06
N ASN A 738 -8.87 -0.44 -13.46
CA ASN A 738 -8.04 -1.00 -12.39
C ASN A 738 -6.96 -1.93 -12.95
N VAL A 739 -5.74 -1.76 -12.47
CA VAL A 739 -4.58 -2.61 -12.84
C VAL A 739 -3.86 -3.10 -11.59
N VAL A 740 -3.23 -4.28 -11.68
CA VAL A 740 -2.49 -4.90 -10.58
C VAL A 740 -1.11 -5.35 -11.07
N PRO A 741 -0.09 -4.47 -11.10
CA PRO A 741 1.22 -4.83 -11.63
C PRO A 741 2.01 -5.76 -10.69
N THR A 742 2.74 -6.74 -11.23
CA THR A 742 3.86 -7.36 -10.49
C THR A 742 5.02 -6.37 -10.34
N ARG A 743 6.00 -6.69 -9.49
CA ARG A 743 7.20 -5.85 -9.31
C ARG A 743 7.97 -5.71 -10.63
N GLY A 744 8.26 -4.47 -11.03
CA GLY A 744 8.94 -4.16 -12.28
C GLY A 744 8.06 -4.24 -13.54
N ALA A 745 6.77 -4.55 -13.42
CA ALA A 745 5.86 -4.73 -14.55
C ALA A 745 5.47 -3.41 -15.20
N ILE A 746 5.22 -3.48 -16.51
CA ILE A 746 4.66 -2.39 -17.31
C ILE A 746 3.27 -2.85 -17.75
N VAL A 747 2.24 -2.51 -17.01
CA VAL A 747 0.87 -2.99 -17.28
C VAL A 747 0.16 -2.08 -18.27
N ARG A 748 -0.81 -2.61 -19.03
CA ARG A 748 -1.58 -1.81 -20.00
C ARG A 748 -2.91 -1.39 -19.38
N ALA A 749 -3.16 -0.09 -19.32
CA ALA A 749 -4.45 0.50 -19.01
C ALA A 749 -5.13 0.93 -20.31
N ARG A 750 -6.04 0.11 -20.85
CA ARG A 750 -6.71 0.37 -22.12
C ARG A 750 -8.01 1.14 -21.90
N PHE A 751 -8.17 2.24 -22.62
CA PHE A 751 -9.38 3.05 -22.67
C PHE A 751 -9.94 2.99 -24.09
N ASP A 752 -11.15 2.44 -24.23
CA ASP A 752 -11.82 2.43 -25.51
C ASP A 752 -12.44 3.81 -25.79
N THR A 753 -11.97 4.42 -26.87
CA THR A 753 -12.31 5.78 -27.29
C THR A 753 -13.30 5.77 -28.45
N ARG A 754 -14.29 6.66 -28.36
CA ARG A 754 -15.25 6.94 -29.43
C ARG A 754 -14.96 8.31 -30.03
N VAL A 755 -14.31 8.31 -31.19
CA VAL A 755 -13.93 9.54 -31.92
C VAL A 755 -15.04 9.90 -32.91
N GLY A 756 -15.59 11.09 -32.78
CA GLY A 756 -16.70 11.63 -33.58
C GLY A 756 -17.61 12.52 -32.74
N TYR A 757 -18.72 12.97 -33.34
CA TYR A 757 -19.68 13.82 -32.64
C TYR A 757 -20.35 13.08 -31.48
N ARG A 758 -20.55 13.80 -30.37
CA ARG A 758 -21.42 13.39 -29.26
C ARG A 758 -22.79 13.96 -29.55
N VAL A 759 -23.79 13.10 -29.72
CA VAL A 759 -25.13 13.49 -30.16
C VAL A 759 -26.15 13.08 -29.13
N LEU A 760 -27.02 14.00 -28.73
CA LEU A 760 -28.24 13.70 -28.01
C LEU A 760 -29.42 13.86 -28.98
N MET A 761 -29.97 12.73 -29.40
CA MET A 761 -30.98 12.64 -30.44
C MET A 761 -32.35 12.30 -29.85
N ASN A 762 -33.38 13.10 -30.14
CA ASN A 762 -34.76 12.73 -29.83
C ASN A 762 -35.34 11.88 -30.96
N LEU A 763 -35.68 10.63 -30.65
CA LEU A 763 -36.20 9.66 -31.60
C LEU A 763 -37.71 9.53 -31.50
N THR A 764 -38.37 9.76 -32.64
CA THR A 764 -39.81 9.59 -32.79
C THR A 764 -40.11 8.55 -33.86
N GLN A 765 -41.09 7.69 -33.63
CA GLN A 765 -41.60 6.75 -34.63
C GLN A 765 -42.36 7.49 -35.73
N ALA A 766 -42.54 6.88 -36.89
CA ALA A 766 -43.34 7.44 -38.00
C ALA A 766 -44.80 7.79 -37.62
N ASN A 767 -45.33 7.20 -36.54
CA ASN A 767 -46.67 7.49 -36.00
C ASN A 767 -46.70 8.65 -34.99
N GLY A 768 -45.57 9.34 -34.75
CA GLY A 768 -45.43 10.44 -33.79
C GLY A 768 -45.22 10.05 -32.33
N LYS A 769 -45.23 8.74 -31.99
CA LYS A 769 -44.88 8.27 -30.64
C LYS A 769 -43.37 8.25 -30.43
N THR A 770 -42.92 8.38 -29.20
CA THR A 770 -41.49 8.23 -28.87
C THR A 770 -41.04 6.77 -29.06
N VAL A 771 -39.76 6.58 -29.37
CA VAL A 771 -39.15 5.25 -29.33
C VAL A 771 -39.14 4.79 -27.86
N PRO A 772 -39.51 3.53 -27.57
CA PRO A 772 -39.60 3.06 -26.19
C PRO A 772 -38.24 3.03 -25.48
N PHE A 773 -38.27 3.25 -24.16
CA PHE A 773 -37.12 3.08 -23.28
C PHE A 773 -36.52 1.69 -23.42
N GLY A 774 -35.18 1.61 -23.41
CA GLY A 774 -34.46 0.34 -23.53
C GLY A 774 -34.27 -0.14 -24.98
N ALA A 775 -34.78 0.58 -25.98
CA ALA A 775 -34.46 0.31 -27.37
C ALA A 775 -32.94 0.46 -27.60
N THR A 776 -32.33 -0.48 -28.33
CA THR A 776 -30.91 -0.43 -28.68
C THR A 776 -30.76 0.23 -30.04
N ALA A 777 -29.93 1.27 -30.13
CA ALA A 777 -29.58 1.95 -31.37
C ALA A 777 -28.13 1.63 -31.74
N THR A 778 -27.90 1.19 -32.99
CA THR A 778 -26.58 0.79 -33.51
C THR A 778 -26.30 1.50 -34.83
N LEU A 779 -25.10 2.04 -35.02
CA LEU A 779 -24.68 2.69 -36.26
C LEU A 779 -24.41 1.66 -37.37
N LEU A 780 -24.97 1.88 -38.58
CA LEU A 780 -25.04 0.88 -39.66
C LEU A 780 -23.86 0.84 -40.65
N ASP A 781 -22.84 1.70 -40.51
CA ASP A 781 -21.87 1.91 -41.60
C ASP A 781 -20.42 2.18 -41.14
N THR A 782 -20.01 1.65 -39.98
CA THR A 782 -18.65 1.85 -39.46
C THR A 782 -17.98 0.55 -39.02
N THR A 783 -16.66 0.47 -39.22
CA THR A 783 -15.79 -0.63 -38.74
C THR A 783 -15.69 -0.73 -37.21
N LYS A 784 -16.33 0.19 -36.48
CA LYS A 784 -16.51 0.17 -35.02
C LYS A 784 -18.01 0.20 -34.71
N GLU A 785 -18.47 -0.71 -33.85
CA GLU A 785 -19.85 -0.76 -33.38
C GLU A 785 -20.08 0.35 -32.33
N SER A 786 -20.62 1.49 -32.77
CA SER A 786 -21.18 2.48 -31.85
C SER A 786 -22.63 2.11 -31.56
N SER A 787 -22.87 1.61 -30.34
CA SER A 787 -24.21 1.33 -29.85
C SER A 787 -24.52 2.12 -28.58
N SER A 788 -25.80 2.43 -28.40
CA SER A 788 -26.31 3.03 -27.17
C SER A 788 -27.78 2.67 -26.96
N ILE A 789 -28.31 3.04 -25.81
CA ILE A 789 -29.67 2.70 -25.37
C ILE A 789 -30.51 3.98 -25.36
N VAL A 790 -31.73 3.87 -25.83
CA VAL A 790 -32.72 4.96 -25.78
C VAL A 790 -33.23 5.08 -24.34
N GLY A 791 -33.05 6.26 -23.77
CA GLY A 791 -33.53 6.64 -22.45
C GLY A 791 -35.02 7.01 -22.44
N GLU A 792 -35.42 7.71 -21.39
CA GLU A 792 -36.79 8.20 -21.24
C GLU A 792 -37.11 9.23 -22.35
N ASP A 793 -38.39 9.36 -22.70
CA ASP A 793 -38.87 10.26 -23.77
C ASP A 793 -38.27 10.06 -25.17
N GLY A 794 -37.66 8.90 -25.43
CA GLY A 794 -37.07 8.59 -26.74
C GLY A 794 -35.72 9.28 -26.98
N GLN A 795 -35.05 9.74 -25.92
CA GLN A 795 -33.73 10.39 -26.02
C GLN A 795 -32.61 9.36 -26.17
N LEU A 796 -31.73 9.55 -27.14
CA LEU A 796 -30.56 8.72 -27.39
C LEU A 796 -29.30 9.56 -27.29
N TYR A 797 -28.47 9.30 -26.28
CA TYR A 797 -27.09 9.78 -26.26
C TYR A 797 -26.19 8.78 -26.98
N ILE A 798 -25.47 9.21 -28.01
CA ILE A 798 -24.51 8.36 -28.73
C ILE A 798 -23.29 9.19 -29.14
N SER A 799 -22.11 8.65 -28.86
CA SER A 799 -20.82 9.27 -29.16
C SER A 799 -20.06 8.51 -30.25
N GLY A 800 -19.05 9.17 -30.85
CA GLY A 800 -18.33 8.63 -32.00
C GLY A 800 -19.15 8.65 -33.29
N MET A 801 -20.08 9.59 -33.43
CA MET A 801 -20.96 9.68 -34.60
C MET A 801 -20.26 10.39 -35.78
N PRO A 802 -20.39 9.90 -37.03
CA PRO A 802 -19.99 10.65 -38.21
C PRO A 802 -20.94 11.82 -38.45
N GLU A 803 -20.60 12.72 -39.38
CA GLU A 803 -21.47 13.85 -39.76
C GLU A 803 -22.79 13.36 -40.39
N LYS A 804 -22.76 12.27 -41.15
CA LYS A 804 -23.91 11.67 -41.85
C LYS A 804 -23.86 10.15 -41.71
N GLY A 805 -25.02 9.53 -41.53
CA GLY A 805 -25.12 8.08 -41.39
C GLY A 805 -26.53 7.57 -41.14
N ALA A 806 -26.64 6.30 -40.77
CA ALA A 806 -27.91 5.68 -40.40
C ALA A 806 -27.78 4.83 -39.13
N LEU A 807 -28.76 4.92 -38.23
CA LEU A 807 -28.89 4.06 -37.05
C LEU A 807 -29.96 2.99 -37.29
N GLN A 808 -29.68 1.76 -36.86
CA GLN A 808 -30.68 0.71 -36.67
C GLN A 808 -31.14 0.74 -35.22
N VAL A 809 -32.43 0.96 -34.99
CA VAL A 809 -33.03 0.96 -33.65
C VAL A 809 -33.90 -0.27 -33.51
N ASN A 810 -33.76 -1.00 -32.40
CA ASN A 810 -34.47 -2.25 -32.15
C ASN A 810 -34.94 -2.32 -30.68
N TRP A 811 -36.22 -2.62 -30.46
CA TRP A 811 -36.81 -2.90 -29.14
C TRP A 811 -37.61 -4.21 -29.10
N GLY A 812 -37.45 -5.06 -30.11
CA GLY A 812 -38.11 -6.37 -30.17
C GLY A 812 -37.83 -7.13 -31.47
N LYS A 813 -38.29 -8.37 -31.53
CA LYS A 813 -37.94 -9.27 -32.65
C LYS A 813 -38.81 -9.06 -33.89
N ASP A 814 -39.96 -8.42 -33.74
CA ASP A 814 -40.89 -8.21 -34.84
C ASP A 814 -40.43 -7.08 -35.76
N GLN A 815 -40.84 -7.16 -37.03
CA GLN A 815 -40.47 -6.15 -38.02
C GLN A 815 -41.01 -4.74 -37.69
N ALA A 816 -42.09 -4.67 -36.91
CA ALA A 816 -42.66 -3.42 -36.39
C ALA A 816 -41.95 -2.89 -35.12
N GLN A 817 -41.01 -3.65 -34.56
CA GLN A 817 -40.24 -3.30 -33.37
C GLN A 817 -38.79 -2.91 -33.68
N GLN A 818 -38.53 -2.61 -34.95
CA GLN A 818 -37.26 -2.13 -35.44
C GLN A 818 -37.49 -1.04 -36.47
N CYS A 819 -36.59 -0.06 -36.53
CA CYS A 819 -36.66 1.02 -37.51
C CYS A 819 -35.27 1.58 -37.82
N ARG A 820 -35.17 2.34 -38.91
CA ARG A 820 -33.95 3.00 -39.34
C ARG A 820 -34.07 4.51 -39.23
N VAL A 821 -33.00 5.14 -38.76
CA VAL A 821 -32.89 6.59 -38.60
C VAL A 821 -31.75 7.08 -39.47
N ALA A 822 -32.05 7.73 -40.58
CA ALA A 822 -31.03 8.47 -41.33
C ALA A 822 -30.84 9.85 -40.72
N PHE A 823 -29.59 10.28 -40.51
CA PHE A 823 -29.28 11.56 -39.88
C PHE A 823 -28.19 12.33 -40.65
N THR A 824 -28.21 13.65 -40.47
CA THR A 824 -27.17 14.59 -40.94
C THR A 824 -27.03 15.64 -39.85
N LEU A 825 -25.84 15.73 -39.27
CA LEU A 825 -25.54 16.68 -38.20
C LEU A 825 -25.27 18.07 -38.81
N PRO A 826 -25.68 19.16 -38.15
CA PRO A 826 -25.45 20.51 -38.63
C PRO A 826 -23.96 20.89 -38.62
N GLU A 827 -23.50 21.55 -39.68
CA GLU A 827 -22.08 21.87 -39.98
C GLU A 827 -21.46 22.95 -39.05
N GLN A 828 -22.24 23.54 -38.14
CA GLN A 828 -21.79 24.62 -37.25
C GLN A 828 -22.26 24.43 -35.82
N GLN A 829 -21.47 23.69 -35.04
CA GLN A 829 -21.54 23.72 -33.57
C GLN A 829 -20.11 23.55 -33.01
N ASP A 830 -19.18 24.40 -33.47
CA ASP A 830 -17.74 24.34 -33.14
C ASP A 830 -17.39 24.58 -31.66
N ASN A 831 -18.36 24.68 -30.76
CA ASN A 831 -18.11 24.89 -29.33
C ASN A 831 -19.13 24.26 -28.36
N THR A 832 -20.07 23.45 -28.84
CA THR A 832 -20.99 22.72 -27.95
C THR A 832 -20.51 21.29 -27.81
N GLY A 833 -20.18 20.86 -26.59
CA GLY A 833 -19.68 19.52 -26.32
C GLY A 833 -20.61 18.39 -26.76
N VAL A 834 -21.92 18.64 -26.87
CA VAL A 834 -22.96 17.68 -27.32
C VAL A 834 -23.87 18.36 -28.36
N VAL A 835 -24.07 17.70 -29.49
CA VAL A 835 -24.94 18.14 -30.59
C VAL A 835 -26.36 17.63 -30.34
N MET A 836 -27.34 18.52 -30.35
CA MET A 836 -28.76 18.17 -30.22
C MET A 836 -29.36 17.88 -31.60
N ALA A 837 -30.03 16.75 -31.77
CA ALA A 837 -30.69 16.37 -33.02
C ALA A 837 -32.11 15.84 -32.79
N ASN A 838 -32.98 16.00 -33.77
CA ASN A 838 -34.29 15.33 -33.80
C ASN A 838 -34.33 14.45 -35.04
N ALA A 839 -34.77 13.20 -34.89
CA ALA A 839 -34.88 12.29 -36.02
C ALA A 839 -36.11 11.39 -35.93
N VAL A 840 -36.63 11.03 -37.11
CA VAL A 840 -37.78 10.14 -37.25
C VAL A 840 -37.27 8.75 -37.63
N CYS A 841 -37.66 7.76 -36.84
CA CYS A 841 -37.38 6.35 -37.04
C CYS A 841 -38.43 5.75 -37.98
N ARG A 842 -37.98 5.21 -39.11
CA ARG A 842 -38.81 4.70 -40.21
C ARG A 842 -38.71 3.20 -40.40
#